data_AF-A0A0H2KP28-F1
#
_entry.id   AF-A0A0H2KP28-F1
#
_cell.length_a   1.000
_cell.length_b   1.000
_cell.length_c   1.000
_cell.angle_alpha   90.00
_cell.angle_beta   90.00
_cell.angle_gamma   90.00
#
_symmetry.space_group_name_H-M   'P 1'
#
loop_
_entity.id
_entity.type
_entity.pdbx_description
1 polymer ?
#
loop_
_entity_poly.entity_id
_entity_poly.type
_entity_poly.pdbx_seq_one_letter_code
_entity_poly.pdbx_strand_id
1 'polypeptide(L)'
;METLIVIGLLGGLITGVSPCILPMLPVIFFAGGVQGARTGEPPSGTSEPGTGGVSPRLFAGVPDAVRVGGRPAAGLRGRGGPGGAQEAAGTREVTARPTRGGTLALDLSTGDAAEPATPVDGGPGRRASRRAARRSWRPYLVIAGLVLSFSVFTLLGSLLLTALGLPQDLLRWAGIVLLVAIGVGMIVPRVEEVLERPFRRIAALGARRGAARQDRGAFVLGLGLGVLYVPCAGPVLAAITVAGATGNIGPGTVALTVSFAVGAAVPLLVFALAGRRVAERVRGFQRHTRGIRVTGGVVMIALAGALALNLPAALQRALPDYTGALQQRVDENDAVREALDLGGLVTDENRELSNCSNGAPVLEDCGTAPELRGIDTWLNTPGGEALTLEGLRGKVVLVDFWTYSCINCQRAIPHVNAWYDRYRDVGAGFEVVGVHTPEFAFERETRNVVAGAQDLGVTYPVAQDNAYATWTAYRNRYWPAQYLVDADGTVRHIRFGEGGYEDTERLVRELLEDANPGVELPAPTAVGDTTPQDETTPETYFSIKRVVNYAGEPRYAAGQQDFTLADDQRQDTFSLGGTWDVDFQGATAVSDDARVRLAYRSTDVFTVLGGEGTVTARVTKDGRTTTREIDVSGSPTLYPVLEGDGPTEGLVELDVPPGVQVFTATFG
;
A
#
# COMPACT_ATOMS: atom_id res chain seq x y z
N MET A 1 13.86 -12.62 -3.69
CA MET A 1 13.28 -13.40 -2.56
C MET A 1 13.78 -12.90 -1.20
N GLU A 2 15.08 -12.66 -1.03
CA GLU A 2 15.68 -12.19 0.23
C GLU A 2 15.08 -10.86 0.73
N THR A 3 14.89 -9.89 -0.15
CA THR A 3 14.28 -8.59 0.17
C THR A 3 12.86 -8.72 0.73
N LEU A 4 12.04 -9.63 0.18
CA LEU A 4 10.67 -9.88 0.65
C LEU A 4 10.66 -10.54 2.04
N ILE A 5 11.62 -11.43 2.31
CA ILE A 5 11.75 -12.07 3.62
C ILE A 5 12.10 -11.02 4.68
N VAL A 6 13.03 -10.11 4.38
CA VAL A 6 13.43 -9.02 5.28
C VAL A 6 12.28 -8.04 5.52
N ILE A 7 11.59 -7.60 4.47
CA ILE A 7 10.44 -6.70 4.57
C ILE A 7 9.33 -7.34 5.42
N GLY A 8 8.97 -8.61 5.15
CA GLY A 8 7.97 -9.32 5.92
C GLY A 8 8.36 -9.45 7.39
N LEU A 9 9.60 -9.86 7.68
CA LEU A 9 10.07 -10.02 9.06
C LEU A 9 10.06 -8.69 9.84
N LEU A 10 10.51 -7.60 9.24
CA LEU A 10 10.51 -6.26 9.85
C LEU A 10 9.08 -5.75 10.05
N GLY A 11 8.22 -5.87 9.03
CA GLY A 11 6.81 -5.49 9.12
C GLY A 11 6.08 -6.29 10.22
N GLY A 12 6.37 -7.59 10.32
CA GLY A 12 5.87 -8.46 11.38
C GLY A 12 6.33 -8.01 12.77
N LEU A 13 7.63 -7.72 12.93
CA LEU A 13 8.21 -7.26 14.20
C LEU A 13 7.56 -5.96 14.69
N ILE A 14 7.41 -4.98 13.80
CA ILE A 14 6.77 -3.70 14.10
C ILE A 14 5.29 -3.91 14.47
N THR A 15 4.59 -4.74 13.70
CA THR A 15 3.19 -5.10 13.98
C THR A 15 3.05 -5.78 15.33
N GLY A 16 4.00 -6.65 15.72
CA GLY A 16 4.04 -7.35 17.00
C GLY A 16 4.14 -6.45 18.24
N VAL A 17 4.49 -5.17 18.07
CA VAL A 17 4.57 -4.15 19.11
C VAL A 17 3.41 -3.12 19.00
N SER A 18 2.52 -3.32 18.02
CA SER A 18 1.42 -2.41 17.71
C SER A 18 0.46 -2.20 18.90
N PRO A 19 -0.14 -0.99 19.05
CA PRO A 19 -1.18 -0.70 20.04
C PRO A 19 -2.34 -1.70 20.04
N CYS A 20 -2.56 -2.42 18.94
CA CYS A 20 -3.56 -3.47 18.81
C CYS A 20 -3.29 -4.72 19.67
N ILE A 21 -2.04 -4.97 20.06
CA ILE A 21 -1.61 -6.21 20.74
C ILE A 21 -1.48 -6.01 22.25
N LEU A 22 -1.08 -4.82 22.66
CA LEU A 22 -0.95 -4.43 24.07
C LEU A 22 -2.16 -4.80 24.95
N PRO A 23 -3.43 -4.64 24.49
CA PRO A 23 -4.61 -5.03 25.27
C PRO A 23 -4.78 -6.54 25.46
N MET A 24 -4.21 -7.36 24.57
CA MET A 24 -4.31 -8.83 24.57
C MET A 24 -3.18 -9.50 25.36
N LEU A 25 -2.10 -8.78 25.65
CA LEU A 25 -0.97 -9.28 26.44
C LEU A 25 -1.39 -9.94 27.77
N PRO A 26 -2.33 -9.40 28.57
CA PRO A 26 -2.75 -10.04 29.81
C PRO A 26 -3.30 -11.46 29.58
N VAL A 27 -4.09 -11.68 28.53
CA VAL A 27 -4.66 -13.00 28.21
C VAL A 27 -3.56 -13.99 27.83
N ILE A 28 -2.57 -13.55 27.05
CA ILE A 28 -1.41 -14.35 26.64
C ILE A 28 -0.53 -14.69 27.86
N PHE A 29 -0.32 -13.71 28.75
CA PHE A 29 0.37 -13.90 30.03
C PHE A 29 -0.33 -14.94 30.91
N PHE A 30 -1.66 -14.95 30.98
CA PHE A 30 -2.44 -15.91 31.76
C PHE A 30 -2.53 -17.29 31.09
N ALA A 31 -2.68 -17.37 29.77
CA ALA A 31 -2.67 -18.64 29.03
C ALA A 31 -1.32 -19.37 29.12
N GLY A 32 -0.21 -18.62 29.21
CA GLY A 32 1.13 -19.17 29.46
C GLY A 32 1.39 -19.62 30.90
N GLY A 33 0.58 -19.15 31.87
CA GLY A 33 0.79 -19.33 33.31
C GLY A 33 -0.23 -20.21 34.04
N VAL A 34 -1.44 -20.43 33.52
CA VAL A 34 -2.53 -21.01 34.31
C VAL A 34 -2.96 -22.38 33.79
N GLN A 35 -2.38 -23.44 34.36
CA GLN A 35 -3.03 -24.76 34.58
C GLN A 35 -2.19 -25.71 35.46
N GLY A 36 -1.36 -25.16 36.35
CA GLY A 36 -0.58 -25.95 37.32
C GLY A 36 -1.31 -26.31 38.62
N ALA A 37 -2.60 -25.94 38.77
CA ALA A 37 -3.29 -26.06 40.04
C ALA A 37 -4.73 -26.59 39.90
N ARG A 38 -4.92 -27.71 39.20
CA ARG A 38 -6.11 -28.57 39.35
C ARG A 38 -5.79 -30.02 38.96
N THR A 39 -4.95 -30.70 39.74
CA THR A 39 -4.91 -32.17 39.83
C THR A 39 -4.05 -32.60 41.03
N GLY A 40 -4.64 -33.30 42.01
CA GLY A 40 -3.90 -34.05 43.04
C GLY A 40 -4.58 -34.16 44.40
N GLU A 41 -5.39 -35.21 44.57
CA GLU A 41 -5.60 -36.07 45.77
C GLU A 41 -6.02 -35.48 47.16
N PRO A 42 -6.98 -36.11 47.87
CA PRO A 42 -7.46 -35.67 49.19
C PRO A 42 -6.59 -36.19 50.34
N PRO A 43 -6.55 -35.52 51.51
CA PRO A 43 -6.05 -36.13 52.73
C PRO A 43 -7.16 -36.92 53.45
N SER A 44 -6.82 -38.17 53.72
CA SER A 44 -7.52 -39.13 54.59
C SER A 44 -7.32 -38.83 56.09
N GLY A 45 -8.39 -39.00 56.89
CA GLY A 45 -8.39 -39.14 58.35
C GLY A 45 -8.37 -37.82 59.13
N THR A 46 -9.11 -37.57 60.21
CA THR A 46 -9.91 -38.39 61.15
C THR A 46 -10.79 -37.46 62.03
N SER A 47 -11.92 -37.96 62.54
CA SER A 47 -12.74 -37.50 63.71
C SER A 47 -13.35 -36.09 63.64
N GLU A 48 -14.58 -35.74 64.02
CA GLU A 48 -15.82 -36.35 64.55
C GLU A 48 -16.88 -35.20 64.54
N PRO A 49 -18.18 -35.42 64.87
CA PRO A 49 -19.28 -34.66 64.29
C PRO A 49 -19.76 -33.46 65.14
N GLY A 50 -20.39 -32.48 64.49
CA GLY A 50 -21.00 -31.33 65.18
C GLY A 50 -22.06 -30.63 64.34
N THR A 51 -23.19 -31.31 64.18
CA THR A 51 -24.59 -30.82 64.13
C THR A 51 -24.91 -29.35 63.81
N GLY A 52 -25.90 -29.19 62.90
CA GLY A 52 -26.87 -28.10 62.86
C GLY A 52 -26.50 -27.00 61.86
N GLY A 53 -27.30 -26.61 60.88
CA GLY A 53 -28.73 -26.78 60.62
C GLY A 53 -29.16 -25.56 59.80
N VAL A 54 -29.99 -25.77 58.76
CA VAL A 54 -31.19 -24.97 58.38
C VAL A 54 -31.06 -23.43 58.46
N SER A 55 -31.44 -22.57 57.53
CA SER A 55 -32.00 -22.56 56.16
C SER A 55 -32.06 -21.06 55.77
N PRO A 56 -32.28 -20.73 54.49
CA PRO A 56 -32.18 -19.37 53.97
C PRO A 56 -33.54 -18.68 53.86
N ARG A 57 -33.60 -17.37 54.11
CA ARG A 57 -34.70 -16.43 53.78
C ARG A 57 -34.16 -15.01 53.95
N LEU A 58 -34.59 -13.96 53.27
CA LEU A 58 -35.43 -13.71 52.10
C LEU A 58 -35.17 -12.21 51.77
N PHE A 59 -35.35 -11.85 50.51
CA PHE A 59 -35.85 -10.59 49.96
C PHE A 59 -35.95 -9.29 50.80
N ALA A 60 -35.72 -8.21 50.04
CA ALA A 60 -36.44 -6.94 49.99
C ALA A 60 -35.71 -5.72 50.57
N GLY A 61 -35.77 -4.62 49.80
CA GLY A 61 -35.62 -3.27 50.35
C GLY A 61 -34.77 -2.33 49.51
N VAL A 62 -35.34 -1.76 48.46
CA VAL A 62 -35.04 -0.39 47.97
C VAL A 62 -36.21 0.47 48.49
N PRO A 63 -35.99 1.69 49.04
CA PRO A 63 -36.06 2.89 48.20
C PRO A 63 -35.16 4.09 48.57
N ASP A 64 -34.79 4.81 47.51
CA ASP A 64 -34.80 6.26 47.29
C ASP A 64 -34.23 7.33 48.25
N ALA A 65 -33.48 8.23 47.59
CA ALA A 65 -33.60 9.70 47.60
C ALA A 65 -32.87 10.58 48.64
N VAL A 66 -31.95 11.39 48.07
CA VAL A 66 -31.80 12.86 48.20
C VAL A 66 -31.29 13.44 49.54
N ARG A 67 -30.16 14.18 49.47
CA ARG A 67 -30.05 15.55 50.00
C ARG A 67 -28.82 16.31 49.48
N VAL A 68 -29.09 17.57 49.12
CA VAL A 68 -28.17 18.65 48.73
C VAL A 68 -27.83 19.49 49.97
N GLY A 69 -26.62 20.05 50.04
CA GLY A 69 -26.40 21.32 50.75
C GLY A 69 -25.01 21.55 51.36
N GLY A 70 -24.37 22.67 50.98
CA GLY A 70 -23.61 23.52 51.91
C GLY A 70 -22.08 23.65 51.73
N ARG A 71 -21.64 24.78 51.16
CA ARG A 71 -20.28 25.41 51.27
C ARG A 71 -20.12 26.07 52.68
N PRO A 72 -19.09 26.92 53.01
CA PRO A 72 -17.81 27.31 52.36
C PRO A 72 -16.59 27.39 53.35
N ALA A 73 -15.40 27.74 52.85
CA ALA A 73 -14.69 29.00 53.19
C ALA A 73 -13.14 28.95 53.09
N ALA A 74 -12.60 30.05 52.54
CA ALA A 74 -11.28 30.69 52.73
C ALA A 74 -10.00 29.93 52.30
N GLY A 75 -9.01 30.54 51.64
CA GLY A 75 -8.73 31.94 51.34
C GLY A 75 -7.24 32.26 51.57
N LEU A 76 -6.71 33.21 50.77
CA LEU A 76 -5.39 33.90 50.80
C LEU A 76 -4.35 33.35 49.82
N ARG A 77 -3.97 34.02 48.70
CA ARG A 77 -3.47 35.38 48.36
C ARG A 77 -2.00 35.66 48.71
N GLY A 78 -1.27 36.14 47.69
CA GLY A 78 -0.13 37.08 47.77
C GLY A 78 0.94 36.77 46.70
N ARG A 79 1.00 37.43 45.53
CA ARG A 79 1.67 38.74 45.20
C ARG A 79 3.17 38.73 45.54
N GLY A 80 4.13 39.16 44.71
CA GLY A 80 4.20 39.85 43.42
C GLY A 80 5.69 40.02 43.01
N GLY A 81 5.98 40.52 41.80
CA GLY A 81 7.35 40.82 41.28
C GLY A 81 7.98 42.08 41.93
N PRO A 82 8.98 42.80 41.32
CA PRO A 82 9.52 42.73 39.95
C PRO A 82 11.08 42.95 39.82
N GLY A 83 11.62 42.97 38.57
CA GLY A 83 12.69 43.91 38.14
C GLY A 83 14.14 43.43 37.93
N GLY A 84 14.69 43.71 36.73
CA GLY A 84 15.98 44.44 36.57
C GLY A 84 17.31 43.69 36.27
N ALA A 85 17.71 43.70 34.99
CA ALA A 85 19.01 44.03 34.37
C ALA A 85 20.41 43.51 34.86
N GLN A 86 21.27 43.34 33.84
CA GLN A 86 22.74 43.55 33.76
C GLN A 86 23.76 42.39 33.92
N GLU A 87 24.31 42.01 32.77
CA GLU A 87 25.73 41.89 32.34
C GLU A 87 26.89 41.50 33.31
N ALA A 88 27.65 40.49 32.83
CA ALA A 88 29.09 40.21 32.96
C ALA A 88 29.78 40.02 34.34
N ALA A 89 30.32 38.81 34.55
CA ALA A 89 31.77 38.53 34.73
C ALA A 89 32.04 37.18 35.44
N GLY A 90 32.98 36.39 34.89
CA GLY A 90 34.05 35.78 35.68
C GLY A 90 33.88 34.38 36.31
N THR A 91 34.47 33.40 35.63
CA THR A 91 35.42 32.37 36.14
C THR A 91 34.98 31.27 37.13
N ARG A 92 34.98 30.02 36.62
CA ARG A 92 35.80 28.85 37.07
C ARG A 92 35.63 27.71 36.06
N GLU A 93 36.60 27.49 35.18
CA GLU A 93 37.65 26.44 35.25
C GLU A 93 37.11 25.00 35.28
N VAL A 94 37.22 24.28 34.14
CA VAL A 94 37.94 23.00 34.03
C VAL A 94 38.52 22.88 32.61
N THR A 95 39.83 22.68 32.55
CA THR A 95 40.72 22.61 31.39
C THR A 95 40.86 21.20 30.79
N ALA A 96 41.44 21.19 29.60
CA ALA A 96 41.48 20.17 28.54
C ALA A 96 42.39 18.91 28.72
N ARG A 97 42.02 17.83 27.99
CA ARG A 97 42.73 16.89 27.03
C ARG A 97 44.29 16.76 27.08
N PRO A 98 44.99 15.72 26.49
CA PRO A 98 44.69 14.99 25.21
C PRO A 98 45.25 13.52 24.95
N THR A 99 44.77 12.92 23.83
CA THR A 99 45.45 12.16 22.71
C THR A 99 45.93 10.69 22.69
N ARG A 100 45.65 10.09 21.50
CA ARG A 100 46.29 9.01 20.68
C ARG A 100 46.15 7.57 21.19
N GLY A 101 45.89 6.53 20.38
CA GLY A 101 45.87 6.30 18.93
C GLY A 101 46.42 4.88 18.68
N GLY A 102 45.76 4.03 17.89
CA GLY A 102 46.27 2.68 17.56
C GLY A 102 45.26 1.73 16.90
N THR A 103 45.32 1.66 15.58
CA THR A 103 44.80 0.60 14.69
C THR A 103 45.56 -0.72 14.87
N LEU A 104 44.89 -1.88 14.73
CA LEU A 104 45.36 -3.02 13.91
C LEU A 104 44.37 -4.21 13.86
N ALA A 105 44.04 -4.55 12.61
CA ALA A 105 43.80 -5.84 11.96
C ALA A 105 43.25 -7.07 12.73
N LEU A 106 42.18 -7.61 12.15
CA LEU A 106 41.79 -9.01 12.18
C LEU A 106 42.86 -9.88 11.49
N ASP A 107 43.23 -10.98 12.12
CA ASP A 107 43.85 -12.12 11.42
C ASP A 107 43.20 -13.43 11.89
N LEU A 108 42.69 -14.16 10.91
CA LEU A 108 42.14 -15.50 11.01
C LEU A 108 43.30 -16.49 10.78
N SER A 109 43.54 -17.40 11.73
CA SER A 109 44.43 -18.54 11.48
C SER A 109 43.94 -19.80 12.19
N THR A 110 43.49 -20.73 11.35
CA THR A 110 43.59 -22.20 11.38
C THR A 110 43.72 -22.95 12.72
N GLY A 111 42.75 -23.83 12.98
CA GLY A 111 42.90 -25.28 12.72
C GLY A 111 43.90 -26.11 13.56
N ASP A 112 43.35 -27.20 14.11
CA ASP A 112 44.00 -28.43 14.60
C ASP A 112 44.67 -28.43 15.99
N ALA A 113 44.08 -29.19 16.93
CA ALA A 113 44.42 -30.61 17.11
C ALA A 113 43.72 -31.21 18.34
N ALA A 114 43.29 -32.47 18.19
CA ALA A 114 42.84 -33.41 19.22
C ALA A 114 43.96 -33.62 20.30
N GLU A 115 43.68 -34.01 21.54
CA GLU A 115 43.21 -35.33 21.99
C GLU A 115 42.96 -35.35 23.53
N PRO A 116 42.40 -36.44 24.10
CA PRO A 116 41.64 -36.46 25.36
C PRO A 116 42.42 -37.02 26.57
N ALA A 117 41.88 -36.80 27.79
CA ALA A 117 42.19 -37.67 28.93
C ALA A 117 41.03 -37.72 29.95
N THR A 118 40.86 -38.94 30.45
CA THR A 118 39.75 -39.60 31.14
C THR A 118 39.67 -39.32 32.67
N PRO A 119 38.64 -39.86 33.37
CA PRO A 119 38.06 -39.28 34.58
C PRO A 119 38.64 -39.84 35.87
N VAL A 120 38.35 -39.17 37.00
CA VAL A 120 38.55 -39.73 38.34
C VAL A 120 37.22 -39.77 39.08
N ASP A 121 36.93 -40.97 39.55
CA ASP A 121 35.73 -41.45 40.21
C ASP A 121 35.83 -41.25 41.74
N GLY A 122 34.68 -41.21 42.44
CA GLY A 122 34.66 -41.42 43.89
C GLY A 122 33.57 -40.70 44.70
N GLY A 123 32.52 -41.43 45.09
CA GLY A 123 31.78 -41.15 46.34
C GLY A 123 30.24 -41.22 46.27
N PRO A 124 29.58 -42.18 46.97
CA PRO A 124 28.17 -42.49 46.79
C PRO A 124 27.23 -41.72 47.75
N GLY A 125 25.98 -41.52 47.32
CA GLY A 125 24.84 -41.49 48.24
C GLY A 125 24.18 -40.13 48.48
N ARG A 126 23.24 -39.77 47.60
CA ARG A 126 21.88 -39.34 47.98
C ARG A 126 21.05 -39.20 46.71
N ARG A 127 20.06 -40.09 46.54
CA ARG A 127 18.97 -39.94 45.56
C ARG A 127 18.12 -38.71 45.96
N ALA A 128 18.62 -37.51 45.66
CA ALA A 128 17.76 -36.36 45.51
C ALA A 128 17.08 -36.55 44.15
N SER A 129 15.77 -36.81 44.17
CA SER A 129 14.91 -36.65 43.01
C SER A 129 15.01 -35.21 42.53
N ARG A 130 16.03 -34.91 41.71
CA ARG A 130 16.03 -33.73 40.83
C ARG A 130 14.87 -33.96 39.89
N ARG A 131 13.71 -33.42 40.24
CA ARG A 131 12.62 -33.17 39.31
C ARG A 131 13.22 -32.24 38.27
N ALA A 132 13.77 -32.82 37.21
CA ALA A 132 14.32 -32.08 36.09
C ALA A 132 13.24 -31.08 35.68
N ALA A 133 13.54 -29.79 35.76
CA ALA A 133 12.68 -28.74 35.27
C ALA A 133 12.46 -29.04 33.78
N ARG A 134 11.34 -29.71 33.46
CA ARG A 134 10.98 -30.03 32.08
C ARG A 134 10.87 -28.70 31.36
N ARG A 135 11.83 -28.42 30.47
CA ARG A 135 11.84 -27.26 29.58
C ARG A 135 10.55 -27.33 28.78
N SER A 136 9.54 -26.58 29.19
CA SER A 136 8.19 -26.72 28.62
C SER A 136 8.19 -26.11 27.23
N TRP A 137 8.07 -26.94 26.19
CA TRP A 137 7.98 -26.53 24.77
C TRP A 137 6.70 -25.74 24.42
N ARG A 138 5.82 -25.55 25.40
CA ARG A 138 4.51 -24.91 25.25
C ARG A 138 4.53 -23.56 24.52
N PRO A 139 5.39 -22.57 24.85
CA PRO A 139 5.38 -21.28 24.15
C PRO A 139 5.67 -21.44 22.66
N TYR A 140 6.64 -22.29 22.31
CA TYR A 140 6.99 -22.59 20.92
C TYR A 140 5.84 -23.28 20.17
N LEU A 141 5.08 -24.16 20.84
CA LEU A 141 3.90 -24.80 20.26
C LEU A 141 2.73 -23.82 20.05
N VAL A 142 2.52 -22.86 20.95
CA VAL A 142 1.53 -21.77 20.74
C VAL A 142 1.90 -20.95 19.52
N ILE A 143 3.18 -20.56 19.40
CA ILE A 143 3.66 -19.75 18.27
C ILE A 143 3.59 -20.51 16.96
N ALA A 144 3.98 -21.79 16.94
CA ALA A 144 3.85 -22.61 15.74
C ALA A 144 2.39 -22.72 15.29
N GLY A 145 1.44 -22.85 16.23
CA GLY A 145 0.00 -22.81 15.92
C GLY A 145 -0.46 -21.46 15.39
N LEU A 146 0.03 -20.37 15.98
CA LEU A 146 -0.30 -19.00 15.56
C LEU A 146 0.19 -18.72 14.14
N VAL A 147 1.46 -19.00 13.85
CA VAL A 147 2.07 -18.80 12.52
C VAL A 147 1.35 -19.63 11.47
N LEU A 148 1.09 -20.91 11.77
CA LEU A 148 0.40 -21.80 10.84
C LEU A 148 -1.03 -21.33 10.56
N SER A 149 -1.82 -21.04 11.60
CA SER A 149 -3.22 -20.62 11.41
C SER A 149 -3.30 -19.27 10.72
N PHE A 150 -2.45 -18.31 11.08
CA PHE A 150 -2.43 -17.00 10.46
C PHE A 150 -2.09 -17.10 8.96
N SER A 151 -1.07 -17.88 8.61
CA SER A 151 -0.65 -18.05 7.21
C SER A 151 -1.73 -18.76 6.39
N VAL A 152 -2.32 -19.82 6.93
CA VAL A 152 -3.38 -20.58 6.26
C VAL A 152 -4.65 -19.74 6.09
N PHE A 153 -5.14 -19.07 7.14
CA PHE A 153 -6.37 -18.26 7.04
C PHE A 153 -6.20 -17.05 6.13
N THR A 154 -5.02 -16.42 6.13
CA THR A 154 -4.75 -15.26 5.27
C THR A 154 -4.73 -15.68 3.81
N LEU A 155 -4.00 -16.74 3.45
CA LEU A 155 -3.88 -17.21 2.08
C LEU A 155 -5.17 -17.88 1.56
N LEU A 156 -5.83 -18.69 2.39
CA LEU A 156 -7.08 -19.36 2.02
C LEU A 156 -8.25 -18.37 1.97
N GLY A 157 -8.27 -17.38 2.88
CA GLY A 157 -9.29 -16.34 2.91
C GLY A 157 -9.23 -15.46 1.66
N SER A 158 -8.04 -15.03 1.25
CA SER A 158 -7.87 -14.27 -0.01
C SER A 158 -8.29 -15.08 -1.22
N LEU A 159 -7.87 -16.35 -1.31
CA LEU A 159 -8.24 -17.24 -2.41
C LEU A 159 -9.77 -17.44 -2.51
N LEU A 160 -10.43 -17.67 -1.37
CA LEU A 160 -11.87 -17.92 -1.33
C LEU A 160 -12.68 -16.71 -1.77
N LEU A 161 -12.25 -15.50 -1.44
CA LEU A 161 -12.98 -14.28 -1.80
C LEU A 161 -12.82 -13.93 -3.27
N THR A 162 -11.61 -14.09 -3.81
CA THR A 162 -11.36 -13.93 -5.25
C THR A 162 -12.18 -14.93 -6.05
N ALA A 163 -12.24 -16.19 -5.60
CA ALA A 163 -13.04 -17.23 -6.26
C ALA A 163 -14.56 -17.00 -6.19
N LEU A 164 -15.06 -16.31 -5.16
CA LEU A 164 -16.49 -16.03 -4.97
C LEU A 164 -16.93 -14.64 -5.45
N GLY A 165 -16.00 -13.79 -5.93
CA GLY A 165 -16.31 -12.43 -6.41
C GLY A 165 -16.86 -11.49 -5.34
N LEU A 166 -16.53 -11.72 -4.06
CA LEU A 166 -17.06 -10.94 -2.94
C LEU A 166 -16.20 -9.69 -2.64
N PRO A 167 -16.83 -8.56 -2.25
CA PRO A 167 -16.10 -7.33 -1.95
C PRO A 167 -15.14 -7.52 -0.76
N GLN A 168 -13.91 -7.00 -0.88
CA GLN A 168 -12.85 -7.13 0.14
C GLN A 168 -13.22 -6.50 1.49
N ASP A 169 -14.15 -5.54 1.50
CA ASP A 169 -14.69 -4.94 2.71
C ASP A 169 -15.42 -5.94 3.61
N LEU A 170 -15.90 -7.06 3.07
CA LEU A 170 -16.58 -8.09 3.85
C LEU A 170 -15.66 -8.71 4.91
N LEU A 171 -14.39 -9.00 4.58
CA LEU A 171 -13.42 -9.51 5.55
C LEU A 171 -13.13 -8.50 6.66
N ARG A 172 -13.00 -7.23 6.26
CA ARG A 172 -12.72 -6.14 7.18
C ARG A 172 -13.85 -5.99 8.18
N TRP A 173 -15.10 -5.94 7.71
CA TRP A 173 -16.28 -5.84 8.58
C TRP A 173 -16.47 -7.09 9.43
N ALA A 174 -16.24 -8.29 8.89
CA ALA A 174 -16.27 -9.54 9.66
C ALA A 174 -15.23 -9.53 10.80
N GLY A 175 -14.02 -9.04 10.52
CA GLY A 175 -12.96 -8.87 11.51
C GLY A 175 -13.31 -7.85 12.59
N ILE A 176 -13.89 -6.70 12.22
CA ILE A 176 -14.34 -5.67 13.17
C ILE A 176 -15.45 -6.20 14.08
N VAL A 177 -16.47 -6.86 13.51
CA VAL A 177 -17.57 -7.47 14.28
C VAL A 177 -17.04 -8.51 15.27
N LEU A 178 -16.08 -9.35 14.84
CA LEU A 178 -15.44 -10.33 15.70
C LEU A 178 -14.66 -9.67 16.85
N LEU A 179 -13.87 -8.62 16.58
CA LEU A 179 -13.13 -7.88 17.60
C LEU A 179 -14.04 -7.21 18.63
N VAL A 180 -15.15 -6.61 18.17
CA VAL A 180 -16.17 -6.03 19.06
C VAL A 180 -16.80 -7.12 19.93
N ALA A 181 -17.17 -8.26 19.35
CA ALA A 181 -17.76 -9.38 20.10
C ALA A 181 -16.83 -9.90 21.20
N ILE A 182 -15.52 -10.03 20.90
CA ILE A 182 -14.50 -10.44 21.87
C ILE A 182 -14.31 -9.36 22.96
N GLY A 183 -14.22 -8.09 22.57
CA GLY A 183 -14.09 -6.97 23.51
C GLY A 183 -15.27 -6.88 24.49
N VAL A 184 -16.50 -7.05 23.99
CA VAL A 184 -17.72 -7.11 24.81
C VAL A 184 -17.71 -8.34 25.73
N GLY A 185 -17.23 -9.49 25.24
CA GLY A 185 -17.04 -10.71 26.04
C GLY A 185 -16.09 -10.52 27.22
N MET A 186 -15.03 -9.73 27.05
CA MET A 186 -14.09 -9.42 28.13
C MET A 186 -14.66 -8.48 29.19
N ILE A 187 -15.62 -7.62 28.83
CA ILE A 187 -16.30 -6.70 29.76
C ILE A 187 -17.44 -7.42 30.51
N VAL A 188 -18.17 -8.30 29.83
CA VAL A 188 -19.35 -8.99 30.37
C VAL A 188 -19.12 -10.52 30.38
N PRO A 189 -18.76 -11.12 31.53
CA PRO A 189 -18.43 -12.56 31.62
C PRO A 189 -19.60 -13.50 31.28
N ARG A 190 -20.85 -13.01 31.30
CA ARG A 190 -22.04 -13.77 30.87
C ARG A 190 -22.10 -13.97 29.35
N VAL A 191 -21.49 -13.06 28.57
CA VAL A 191 -21.45 -13.15 27.10
C VAL A 191 -20.42 -14.20 26.66
N GLU A 192 -19.29 -14.30 27.38
CA GLU A 192 -18.25 -15.33 27.18
C GLU A 192 -18.87 -16.75 27.27
N GLU A 193 -19.74 -17.00 28.24
CA GLU A 193 -20.44 -18.29 28.39
C GLU A 193 -21.41 -18.61 27.25
N VAL A 194 -21.99 -17.61 26.59
CA VAL A 194 -22.91 -17.80 25.45
C VAL A 194 -22.12 -18.05 24.17
N LEU A 195 -21.03 -17.28 23.96
CA LEU A 195 -20.13 -17.43 22.81
C LEU A 195 -19.39 -18.77 22.84
N GLU A 196 -19.01 -19.27 24.02
CA GLU A 196 -18.26 -20.52 24.18
C GLU A 196 -19.12 -21.79 24.04
N ARG A 197 -20.45 -21.73 24.17
CA ARG A 197 -21.35 -22.89 24.07
C ARG A 197 -21.15 -23.73 22.78
N PRO A 198 -21.09 -23.15 21.58
CA PRO A 198 -20.83 -23.90 20.35
C PRO A 198 -19.40 -24.48 20.30
N PHE A 199 -18.39 -23.71 20.72
CA PHE A 199 -16.99 -24.16 20.71
C PHE A 199 -16.69 -25.25 21.76
N ARG A 200 -17.35 -25.23 22.92
CA ARG A 200 -17.23 -26.29 23.94
C ARG A 200 -17.69 -27.66 23.42
N ARG A 201 -18.65 -27.71 22.49
CA ARG A 201 -19.07 -28.98 21.85
C ARG A 201 -18.00 -29.52 20.89
N ILE A 202 -17.35 -28.65 20.13
CA ILE A 202 -16.24 -28.99 19.22
C ILE A 202 -15.00 -29.39 20.03
N ALA A 203 -14.67 -28.63 21.08
CA ALA A 203 -13.57 -28.93 21.99
C ALA A 203 -13.82 -30.24 22.80
N ALA A 204 -15.06 -30.54 23.18
CA ALA A 204 -15.42 -31.81 23.82
C ALA A 204 -15.27 -33.01 22.86
N LEU A 205 -15.51 -32.83 21.56
CA LEU A 205 -15.24 -33.84 20.54
C LEU A 205 -13.73 -34.12 20.38
N GLY A 206 -12.89 -33.07 20.47
CA GLY A 206 -11.43 -33.20 20.47
C GLY A 206 -10.87 -33.80 21.76
N ALA A 207 -11.43 -33.44 22.91
CA ALA A 207 -11.00 -33.92 24.23
C ALA A 207 -11.32 -35.42 24.46
N ARG A 208 -12.40 -35.94 23.86
CA ARG A 208 -12.75 -37.38 23.91
C ARG A 208 -11.77 -38.28 23.16
N ARG A 209 -10.91 -37.74 22.29
CA ARG A 209 -9.93 -38.50 21.48
C ARG A 209 -8.49 -38.51 22.03
N GLY A 210 -8.22 -38.04 23.25
CA GLY A 210 -6.93 -38.35 23.88
C GLY A 210 -6.54 -37.49 25.08
N ALA A 211 -6.69 -38.05 26.28
CA ALA A 211 -6.22 -37.49 27.57
C ALA A 211 -4.69 -37.56 27.77
N ALA A 212 -3.89 -37.65 26.69
CA ALA A 212 -2.44 -37.82 26.74
C ALA A 212 -1.72 -36.78 25.88
N ARG A 213 -1.74 -35.50 26.28
CA ARG A 213 -0.65 -34.51 26.14
C ARG A 213 -1.16 -33.10 26.44
N GLN A 214 -0.72 -32.56 27.58
CA GLN A 214 -0.89 -31.15 27.95
C GLN A 214 -0.24 -30.16 26.95
N ASP A 215 0.49 -30.67 25.95
CA ASP A 215 1.22 -29.91 24.93
C ASP A 215 0.40 -29.66 23.64
N ARG A 216 -0.59 -30.51 23.31
CA ARG A 216 -1.48 -30.28 22.13
C ARG A 216 -2.48 -29.15 22.34
N GLY A 217 -2.89 -28.91 23.60
CA GLY A 217 -3.75 -27.78 23.93
C GLY A 217 -3.11 -26.41 23.68
N ALA A 218 -1.78 -26.33 23.79
CA ALA A 218 -1.03 -25.11 23.50
C ALA A 218 -1.03 -24.77 22.00
N PHE A 219 -0.89 -25.77 21.14
CA PHE A 219 -0.96 -25.59 19.69
C PHE A 219 -2.36 -25.18 19.23
N VAL A 220 -3.42 -25.82 19.75
CA VAL A 220 -4.82 -25.46 19.44
C VAL A 220 -5.16 -24.04 19.92
N LEU A 221 -4.64 -23.64 21.08
CA LEU A 221 -4.76 -22.27 21.56
C LEU A 221 -4.02 -21.29 20.64
N GLY A 222 -2.84 -21.67 20.12
CA GLY A 222 -2.13 -20.94 19.08
C GLY A 222 -2.93 -20.77 17.78
N LEU A 223 -3.59 -21.84 17.32
CA LEU A 223 -4.44 -21.79 16.13
C LEU A 223 -5.59 -20.77 16.30
N GLY A 224 -6.26 -20.77 17.45
CA GLY A 224 -7.30 -19.79 17.74
C GLY A 224 -6.78 -18.35 17.73
N LEU A 225 -5.64 -18.11 18.38
CA LEU A 225 -5.02 -16.79 18.44
C LEU A 225 -4.57 -16.27 17.07
N GLY A 226 -4.15 -17.14 16.14
CA GLY A 226 -3.76 -16.75 14.79
C GLY A 226 -4.90 -16.14 13.97
N VAL A 227 -6.13 -16.67 14.09
CA VAL A 227 -7.32 -16.12 13.40
C VAL A 227 -7.69 -14.74 13.96
N LEU A 228 -7.59 -14.56 15.28
CA LEU A 228 -7.84 -13.27 15.93
C LEU A 228 -6.82 -12.20 15.54
N TYR A 229 -5.64 -12.60 15.09
CA TYR A 229 -4.54 -11.68 14.74
C TYR A 229 -4.69 -11.05 13.35
N VAL A 230 -5.44 -11.69 12.45
CA VAL A 230 -5.67 -11.25 11.06
C VAL A 230 -6.15 -9.80 10.95
N PRO A 231 -7.25 -9.37 11.63
CA PRO A 231 -7.74 -7.99 11.49
C PRO A 231 -6.82 -6.92 12.09
N CYS A 232 -5.79 -7.32 12.85
CA CYS A 232 -4.84 -6.40 13.49
C CYS A 232 -3.53 -6.23 12.71
N ALA A 233 -3.37 -6.95 11.59
CA ALA A 233 -2.12 -7.00 10.82
C ALA A 233 -1.87 -5.80 9.87
N GLY A 234 -2.75 -4.79 9.90
CA GLY A 234 -2.50 -3.48 9.30
C GLY A 234 -2.37 -3.45 7.76
N PRO A 235 -1.75 -2.39 7.20
CA PRO A 235 -1.58 -2.20 5.75
C PRO A 235 -0.77 -3.31 5.06
N VAL A 236 0.10 -4.01 5.80
CA VAL A 236 0.90 -5.12 5.26
C VAL A 236 0.01 -6.30 4.88
N LEU A 237 -1.03 -6.61 5.67
CA LEU A 237 -2.02 -7.61 5.30
C LEU A 237 -2.82 -7.16 4.07
N ALA A 238 -3.09 -5.87 3.91
CA ALA A 238 -3.72 -5.35 2.69
C ALA A 238 -2.83 -5.59 1.47
N ALA A 239 -1.51 -5.32 1.56
CA ALA A 239 -0.57 -5.62 0.50
C ALA A 239 -0.49 -7.13 0.18
N ILE A 240 -0.47 -8.01 1.19
CA ILE A 240 -0.49 -9.47 1.01
C ILE A 240 -1.83 -9.92 0.39
N THR A 241 -2.95 -9.33 0.81
CA THR A 241 -4.28 -9.68 0.29
C THR A 241 -4.44 -9.20 -1.14
N VAL A 242 -3.93 -8.01 -1.48
CA VAL A 242 -3.88 -7.48 -2.86
C VAL A 242 -2.98 -8.37 -3.72
N ALA A 243 -1.79 -8.73 -3.24
CA ALA A 243 -0.89 -9.66 -3.92
C ALA A 243 -1.44 -11.11 -4.01
N GLY A 244 -2.39 -11.49 -3.15
CA GLY A 244 -3.11 -12.75 -3.24
C GLY A 244 -4.34 -12.67 -4.14
N ALA A 245 -4.95 -11.49 -4.28
CA ALA A 245 -6.10 -11.23 -5.13
C ALA A 245 -5.74 -11.21 -6.62
N THR A 246 -4.48 -10.92 -6.96
CA THR A 246 -3.92 -11.01 -8.32
C THR A 246 -3.76 -12.45 -8.83
N GLY A 247 -4.27 -13.46 -8.12
CA GLY A 247 -4.36 -14.86 -8.58
C GLY A 247 -3.06 -15.66 -8.55
N ASN A 248 -1.91 -14.99 -8.40
CA ASN A 248 -0.60 -15.63 -8.35
C ASN A 248 -0.16 -15.85 -6.89
N ILE A 249 -0.56 -16.97 -6.27
CA ILE A 249 0.09 -17.44 -5.03
C ILE A 249 1.47 -18.00 -5.39
N GLY A 250 2.38 -17.12 -5.79
CA GLY A 250 3.76 -17.45 -6.06
C GLY A 250 4.53 -17.71 -4.76
N PRO A 251 5.72 -18.33 -4.84
CA PRO A 251 6.60 -18.54 -3.69
C PRO A 251 6.96 -17.23 -2.98
N GLY A 252 6.90 -16.08 -3.67
CA GLY A 252 7.06 -14.74 -3.10
C GLY A 252 6.00 -14.37 -2.06
N THR A 253 4.71 -14.55 -2.38
CA THR A 253 3.60 -14.23 -1.47
C THR A 253 3.57 -15.15 -0.27
N VAL A 254 3.88 -16.45 -0.48
CA VAL A 254 4.03 -17.41 0.62
C VAL A 254 5.21 -17.06 1.52
N ALA A 255 6.37 -16.76 0.94
CA ALA A 255 7.57 -16.36 1.69
C ALA A 255 7.33 -15.09 2.50
N LEU A 256 6.67 -14.08 1.91
CA LEU A 256 6.31 -12.83 2.58
C LEU A 256 5.31 -13.05 3.73
N THR A 257 4.28 -13.88 3.51
CA THR A 257 3.26 -14.16 4.53
C THR A 257 3.86 -14.93 5.71
N VAL A 258 4.70 -15.92 5.44
CA VAL A 258 5.38 -16.72 6.47
C VAL A 258 6.41 -15.88 7.21
N SER A 259 7.23 -15.09 6.51
CA SER A 259 8.24 -14.22 7.15
C SER A 259 7.58 -13.16 8.03
N PHE A 260 6.45 -12.59 7.58
CA PHE A 260 5.63 -11.67 8.37
C PHE A 260 5.06 -12.34 9.62
N ALA A 261 4.45 -13.53 9.48
CA ALA A 261 3.90 -14.27 10.60
C ALA A 261 4.98 -14.62 11.64
N VAL A 262 6.18 -15.00 11.19
CA VAL A 262 7.34 -15.26 12.05
C VAL A 262 7.81 -13.97 12.74
N GLY A 263 7.93 -12.86 12.01
CA GLY A 263 8.30 -11.56 12.56
C GLY A 263 7.34 -11.09 13.66
N ALA A 264 6.03 -11.24 13.44
CA ALA A 264 4.99 -10.93 14.41
C ALA A 264 5.01 -11.84 15.65
N ALA A 265 5.42 -13.09 15.48
CA ALA A 265 5.50 -14.05 16.58
C ALA A 265 6.70 -13.81 17.52
N VAL A 266 7.76 -13.13 17.06
CA VAL A 266 8.97 -12.91 17.86
C VAL A 266 8.71 -12.03 19.11
N PRO A 267 8.07 -10.84 19.02
CA PRO A 267 7.74 -10.06 20.21
C PRO A 267 6.80 -10.81 21.17
N LEU A 268 5.82 -11.52 20.63
CA LEU A 268 4.89 -12.34 21.42
C LEU A 268 5.61 -13.47 22.18
N LEU A 269 6.61 -14.11 21.57
CA LEU A 269 7.46 -15.08 22.25
C LEU A 269 8.24 -14.46 23.40
N VAL A 270 8.83 -13.29 23.18
CA VAL A 270 9.58 -12.55 24.20
C VAL A 270 8.68 -12.21 25.37
N PHE A 271 7.47 -11.69 25.13
CA PHE A 271 6.50 -11.40 26.19
C PHE A 271 6.02 -12.67 26.91
N ALA A 272 5.69 -13.74 26.18
CA ALA A 272 5.26 -15.00 26.78
C ALA A 272 6.34 -15.61 27.71
N LEU A 273 7.63 -15.48 27.34
CA LEU A 273 8.75 -15.93 28.16
C LEU A 273 9.02 -15.00 29.35
N ALA A 274 8.95 -13.68 29.15
CA ALA A 274 9.10 -12.68 30.22
C ALA A 274 8.00 -12.81 31.28
N GLY A 275 6.78 -13.15 30.83
CA GLY A 275 5.60 -13.34 31.65
C GLY A 275 5.72 -14.37 32.74
N ARG A 276 6.35 -15.51 32.43
CA ARG A 276 6.57 -16.58 33.41
C ARG A 276 7.48 -16.12 34.54
N ARG A 277 8.52 -15.32 34.24
CA ARG A 277 9.41 -14.76 35.27
C ARG A 277 8.72 -13.70 36.13
N VAL A 278 7.87 -12.87 35.54
CA VAL A 278 7.15 -11.80 36.25
C VAL A 278 6.00 -12.36 37.11
N ALA A 279 5.24 -13.32 36.57
CA ALA A 279 4.13 -13.96 37.29
C ALA A 279 4.60 -14.77 38.52
N GLU A 280 5.80 -15.37 38.46
CA GLU A 280 6.41 -16.05 39.61
C GLU A 280 6.88 -15.08 40.71
N ARG A 281 7.19 -13.83 40.35
CA ARG A 281 7.79 -12.84 41.27
C ARG A 281 6.78 -11.85 41.87
N VAL A 282 5.62 -11.63 41.23
CA VAL A 282 4.66 -10.60 41.64
C VAL A 282 3.30 -11.21 41.98
N ARG A 283 3.13 -11.65 43.24
CA ARG A 283 1.85 -12.17 43.76
C ARG A 283 0.72 -11.14 43.81
N GLY A 284 1.04 -9.84 43.72
CA GLY A 284 0.06 -8.73 43.70
C GLY A 284 -0.70 -8.57 42.39
N PHE A 285 -0.18 -9.12 41.28
CA PHE A 285 -0.81 -9.00 39.95
C PHE A 285 -2.15 -9.77 39.86
N GLN A 286 -2.34 -10.79 40.70
CA GLN A 286 -3.58 -11.58 40.72
C GLN A 286 -4.79 -10.80 41.29
N ARG A 287 -4.57 -9.76 42.11
CA ARG A 287 -5.66 -8.98 42.73
C ARG A 287 -6.35 -7.99 41.78
N HIS A 288 -5.74 -7.63 40.65
CA HIS A 288 -6.28 -6.64 39.68
C HIS A 288 -6.70 -7.27 38.34
N THR A 289 -6.80 -8.60 38.27
CA THR A 289 -7.15 -9.35 37.05
C THR A 289 -8.45 -8.88 36.39
N ARG A 290 -9.46 -8.53 37.19
CA ARG A 290 -10.74 -8.01 36.69
C ARG A 290 -10.61 -6.61 36.08
N GLY A 291 -9.85 -5.72 36.72
CA GLY A 291 -9.59 -4.37 36.20
C GLY A 291 -8.83 -4.42 34.88
N ILE A 292 -7.76 -5.21 34.82
CA ILE A 292 -6.94 -5.37 33.61
C ILE A 292 -7.76 -5.95 32.44
N ARG A 293 -8.65 -6.92 32.70
CA ARG A 293 -9.51 -7.50 31.66
C ARG A 293 -10.52 -6.48 31.12
N VAL A 294 -11.18 -5.73 31.99
CA VAL A 294 -12.19 -4.74 31.58
C VAL A 294 -11.53 -3.59 30.82
N THR A 295 -10.39 -3.08 31.30
CA THR A 295 -9.63 -2.04 30.59
C THR A 295 -9.17 -2.54 29.21
N GLY A 296 -8.68 -3.79 29.12
CA GLY A 296 -8.32 -4.41 27.84
C GLY A 296 -9.51 -4.51 26.87
N GLY A 297 -10.68 -4.93 27.35
CA GLY A 297 -11.91 -5.00 26.54
C GLY A 297 -12.37 -3.63 26.04
N VAL A 298 -12.33 -2.59 26.89
CA VAL A 298 -12.71 -1.21 26.50
C VAL A 298 -11.75 -0.67 25.43
N VAL A 299 -10.44 -0.88 25.58
CA VAL A 299 -9.45 -0.45 24.58
C VAL A 299 -9.64 -1.19 23.25
N MET A 300 -9.95 -2.49 23.28
CA MET A 300 -10.23 -3.28 22.07
C MET A 300 -11.46 -2.76 21.31
N ILE A 301 -12.54 -2.42 22.00
CA ILE A 301 -13.75 -1.85 21.38
C ILE A 301 -13.46 -0.46 20.80
N ALA A 302 -12.74 0.39 21.53
CA ALA A 302 -12.36 1.71 21.06
C ALA A 302 -11.49 1.63 19.78
N LEU A 303 -10.55 0.67 19.74
CA LEU A 303 -9.72 0.40 18.58
C LEU A 303 -10.54 -0.15 17.40
N ALA A 304 -11.49 -1.06 17.63
CA ALA A 304 -12.39 -1.56 16.58
C ALA A 304 -13.24 -0.42 15.99
N GLY A 305 -13.71 0.52 16.82
CA GLY A 305 -14.37 1.74 16.38
C GLY A 305 -13.45 2.65 15.55
N ALA A 306 -12.19 2.83 15.98
CA ALA A 306 -11.19 3.56 15.22
C ALA A 306 -10.91 2.92 13.84
N LEU A 307 -10.83 1.58 13.78
CA LEU A 307 -10.68 0.83 12.54
C LEU A 307 -11.91 0.96 11.62
N ALA A 308 -13.13 0.95 12.18
CA ALA A 308 -14.34 1.18 11.41
C ALA A 308 -14.36 2.58 10.76
N LEU A 309 -13.80 3.59 11.44
CA LEU A 309 -13.69 4.97 10.96
C LEU A 309 -12.42 5.28 10.15
N ASN A 310 -11.61 4.27 9.79
CA ASN A 310 -10.31 4.45 9.10
C ASN A 310 -9.29 5.33 9.84
N LEU A 311 -9.47 5.56 11.14
CA LEU A 311 -8.66 6.49 11.94
C LEU A 311 -7.16 6.10 12.03
N PRO A 312 -6.79 4.80 12.12
CA PRO A 312 -5.37 4.40 12.13
C PRO A 312 -4.64 4.73 10.82
N ALA A 313 -5.34 4.67 9.67
CA ALA A 313 -4.78 5.06 8.39
C ALA A 313 -4.61 6.58 8.31
N ALA A 314 -5.55 7.36 8.87
CA ALA A 314 -5.41 8.80 8.99
C ALA A 314 -4.25 9.19 9.94
N LEU A 315 -4.08 8.49 11.06
CA LEU A 315 -3.01 8.74 12.02
C LEU A 315 -1.63 8.34 11.50
N GLN A 316 -1.50 7.23 10.76
CA GLN A 316 -0.25 6.86 10.09
C GLN A 316 0.18 7.87 9.02
N ARG A 317 -0.78 8.51 8.34
CA ARG A 317 -0.50 9.59 7.39
C ARG A 317 -0.11 10.92 8.07
N ALA A 318 -0.49 11.10 9.34
CA ALA A 318 -0.20 12.29 10.13
C ALA A 318 1.09 12.19 10.97
N LEU A 319 1.68 10.99 11.10
CA LEU A 319 2.93 10.80 11.84
C LEU A 319 4.15 11.08 10.93
N PRO A 320 5.15 11.85 11.40
CA PRO A 320 6.37 12.12 10.64
C PRO A 320 7.14 10.83 10.30
N ASP A 321 7.48 10.70 9.02
CA ASP A 321 8.10 9.52 8.42
C ASP A 321 9.57 9.36 8.87
N TYR A 322 9.79 8.71 10.01
CA TYR A 322 11.14 8.48 10.56
C TYR A 322 11.97 7.49 9.73
N THR A 323 11.34 6.83 8.75
CA THR A 323 11.98 5.97 7.74
C THR A 323 12.30 6.71 6.43
N GLY A 324 11.75 7.91 6.22
CA GLY A 324 11.95 8.70 5.01
C GLY A 324 13.42 9.02 4.71
N ALA A 325 14.26 9.21 5.74
CA ALA A 325 15.69 9.48 5.56
C ALA A 325 16.49 8.26 5.03
N LEU A 326 15.97 7.04 5.17
CA LEU A 326 16.56 5.82 4.59
C LEU A 326 16.01 5.57 3.18
N GLN A 327 14.74 5.91 2.94
CA GLN A 327 14.10 5.88 1.61
C GLN A 327 14.75 6.90 0.66
N GLN A 328 14.99 8.12 1.15
CA GLN A 328 15.52 9.24 0.38
C GLN A 328 16.98 9.03 -0.05
N ARG A 329 17.80 8.32 0.74
CA ARG A 329 19.17 7.93 0.32
C ARG A 329 19.22 6.81 -0.71
N VAL A 330 18.11 6.09 -0.88
CA VAL A 330 17.93 5.07 -1.91
C VAL A 330 17.36 5.73 -3.18
N ASP A 331 16.50 6.75 -3.02
CA ASP A 331 15.91 7.52 -4.13
C ASP A 331 16.87 8.53 -4.78
N GLU A 332 17.89 9.03 -4.07
CA GLU A 332 18.83 10.07 -4.54
C GLU A 332 20.06 9.54 -5.30
N ASN A 333 20.17 8.23 -5.54
CA ASN A 333 21.33 7.63 -6.20
C ASN A 333 20.98 7.17 -7.62
N ASP A 334 21.53 7.81 -8.65
CA ASP A 334 21.17 7.59 -10.05
C ASP A 334 21.44 6.15 -10.51
N ALA A 335 22.51 5.53 -10.01
CA ALA A 335 22.80 4.10 -10.23
C ALA A 335 21.77 3.18 -9.57
N VAL A 336 21.07 3.65 -8.54
CA VAL A 336 19.99 2.94 -7.86
C VAL A 336 18.65 3.22 -8.51
N ARG A 337 18.42 4.35 -9.17
CA ARG A 337 17.24 4.57 -10.04
C ARG A 337 17.30 3.75 -11.33
N GLU A 338 18.50 3.55 -11.86
CA GLU A 338 18.74 2.66 -12.99
C GLU A 338 18.62 1.18 -12.58
N ALA A 339 19.03 0.83 -11.35
CA ALA A 339 18.87 -0.52 -10.78
C ALA A 339 17.48 -0.79 -10.13
N LEU A 340 16.74 0.25 -9.73
CA LEU A 340 15.35 0.21 -9.28
C LEU A 340 14.47 0.43 -10.50
N ASP A 341 14.37 -0.65 -11.25
CA ASP A 341 13.57 -0.83 -12.43
C ASP A 341 12.09 -0.44 -12.22
N LEU A 342 11.78 0.86 -12.40
CA LEU A 342 10.44 1.44 -12.26
C LEU A 342 9.53 1.15 -13.48
N GLY A 343 9.90 0.22 -14.35
CA GLY A 343 8.98 -0.36 -15.34
C GLY A 343 8.14 -1.49 -14.76
N GLY A 344 8.56 -2.05 -13.63
CA GLY A 344 8.11 -3.35 -13.17
C GLY A 344 9.31 -4.27 -13.01
N LEU A 345 9.18 -5.29 -12.16
CA LEU A 345 10.28 -6.23 -11.91
C LEU A 345 10.60 -7.02 -13.19
N VAL A 346 11.89 -7.30 -13.39
CA VAL A 346 12.33 -8.30 -14.38
C VAL A 346 11.73 -9.66 -14.01
N THR A 347 11.01 -10.25 -14.94
CA THR A 347 10.42 -11.60 -14.90
C THR A 347 11.00 -12.43 -16.05
N ASP A 348 10.77 -13.75 -16.03
CA ASP A 348 11.23 -14.61 -17.12
C ASP A 348 10.65 -14.22 -18.49
N GLU A 349 9.48 -13.59 -18.51
CA GLU A 349 8.78 -13.20 -19.73
C GLU A 349 9.26 -11.88 -20.34
N ASN A 350 9.73 -10.93 -19.52
CA ASN A 350 10.04 -9.57 -19.98
C ASN A 350 11.53 -9.19 -19.84
N ARG A 351 12.38 -10.16 -19.49
CA ARG A 351 13.81 -9.95 -19.27
C ARG A 351 14.56 -9.52 -20.53
N GLU A 352 14.06 -9.90 -21.70
CA GLU A 352 14.70 -9.62 -22.99
C GLU A 352 14.27 -8.27 -23.57
N LEU A 353 13.23 -7.62 -23.02
CA LEU A 353 12.80 -6.30 -23.49
C LEU A 353 13.91 -5.24 -23.39
N SER A 354 14.83 -5.38 -22.43
CA SER A 354 15.98 -4.49 -22.29
C SER A 354 17.06 -4.68 -23.37
N ASN A 355 16.92 -5.65 -24.27
CA ASN A 355 17.79 -5.79 -25.43
C ASN A 355 17.45 -4.77 -26.53
N CYS A 356 16.22 -4.24 -26.53
CA CYS A 356 15.82 -3.16 -27.43
C CYS A 356 16.30 -1.82 -26.90
N SER A 357 16.76 -0.97 -27.81
CA SER A 357 16.95 0.45 -27.56
C SER A 357 15.65 1.24 -27.80
N ASN A 358 15.52 2.41 -27.20
CA ASN A 358 14.33 3.24 -27.38
C ASN A 358 14.34 3.90 -28.77
N GLY A 359 13.40 3.51 -29.63
CA GLY A 359 13.17 4.12 -30.93
C GLY A 359 14.23 3.79 -31.97
N ALA A 360 14.82 2.59 -31.93
CA ALA A 360 15.81 2.16 -32.90
C ALA A 360 15.28 2.29 -34.35
N PRO A 361 16.06 2.84 -35.30
CA PRO A 361 15.60 3.00 -36.69
C PRO A 361 15.66 1.70 -37.51
N VAL A 362 16.08 0.60 -36.88
CA VAL A 362 16.26 -0.75 -37.45
C VAL A 362 15.61 -1.77 -36.51
N LEU A 363 15.22 -2.93 -37.04
CA LEU A 363 14.67 -4.02 -36.22
C LEU A 363 15.72 -4.60 -35.27
N GLU A 364 15.33 -4.77 -34.02
CA GLU A 364 16.09 -5.44 -32.96
C GLU A 364 15.42 -6.77 -32.59
N ASP A 365 15.98 -7.54 -31.65
CA ASP A 365 15.35 -8.75 -31.12
C ASP A 365 15.36 -8.70 -29.58
N CYS A 366 14.16 -8.61 -29.03
CA CYS A 366 13.91 -8.25 -27.64
C CYS A 366 13.07 -9.30 -26.93
N GLY A 367 13.10 -10.52 -27.48
CA GLY A 367 12.40 -11.67 -26.95
C GLY A 367 10.92 -11.70 -27.26
N THR A 368 10.27 -12.77 -26.79
CA THR A 368 8.82 -12.94 -26.97
C THR A 368 8.05 -11.83 -26.27
N ALA A 369 7.03 -11.29 -26.95
CA ALA A 369 6.16 -10.27 -26.39
C ALA A 369 5.43 -10.80 -25.12
N PRO A 370 5.46 -10.07 -23.99
CA PRO A 370 4.72 -10.46 -22.80
C PRO A 370 3.21 -10.51 -23.04
N GLU A 371 2.51 -11.48 -22.47
CA GLU A 371 1.07 -11.64 -22.68
C GLU A 371 0.25 -10.48 -22.08
N LEU A 372 -0.87 -10.17 -22.73
CA LEU A 372 -1.85 -9.16 -22.29
C LEU A 372 -2.65 -9.71 -21.10
N ARG A 373 -2.30 -9.30 -19.88
CA ARG A 373 -2.85 -9.85 -18.64
C ARG A 373 -3.61 -8.82 -17.82
N GLY A 374 -4.56 -9.33 -17.04
CA GLY A 374 -5.31 -8.51 -16.09
C GLY A 374 -6.19 -7.45 -16.77
N ILE A 375 -6.56 -7.67 -18.04
CA ILE A 375 -7.45 -6.79 -18.79
C ILE A 375 -8.87 -6.93 -18.23
N ASP A 376 -9.44 -5.82 -17.77
CA ASP A 376 -10.77 -5.77 -17.17
C ASP A 376 -11.87 -5.89 -18.23
N THR A 377 -11.67 -5.22 -19.37
CA THR A 377 -12.66 -5.14 -20.45
C THR A 377 -11.95 -4.95 -21.79
N TRP A 378 -12.49 -5.61 -22.81
CA TRP A 378 -12.08 -5.44 -24.20
C TRP A 378 -13.13 -4.62 -24.95
N LEU A 379 -12.67 -3.60 -25.66
CA LEU A 379 -13.48 -2.76 -26.53
C LEU A 379 -13.04 -2.98 -27.99
N ASN A 380 -13.95 -2.70 -28.93
CA ASN A 380 -13.71 -2.86 -30.35
C ASN A 380 -13.30 -4.30 -30.79
N THR A 381 -13.60 -5.32 -29.98
CA THR A 381 -13.46 -6.72 -30.36
C THR A 381 -14.84 -7.36 -30.60
N PRO A 382 -14.95 -8.36 -31.50
CA PRO A 382 -16.20 -9.09 -31.70
C PRO A 382 -16.73 -9.65 -30.38
N GLY A 383 -17.93 -9.23 -29.97
CA GLY A 383 -18.56 -9.69 -28.73
C GLY A 383 -17.84 -9.30 -27.43
N GLY A 384 -16.84 -8.41 -27.47
CA GLY A 384 -16.00 -8.12 -26.32
C GLY A 384 -15.04 -9.26 -25.96
N GLU A 385 -14.74 -10.15 -26.91
CA GLU A 385 -13.81 -11.27 -26.71
C GLU A 385 -12.39 -10.76 -26.47
N ALA A 386 -11.67 -11.45 -25.59
CA ALA A 386 -10.29 -11.13 -25.26
C ALA A 386 -9.35 -11.59 -26.38
N LEU A 387 -8.39 -10.76 -26.75
CA LEU A 387 -7.27 -11.15 -27.61
C LEU A 387 -6.12 -11.69 -26.76
N THR A 388 -5.40 -12.65 -27.33
CA THR A 388 -4.13 -13.14 -26.79
C THR A 388 -3.06 -12.99 -27.86
N LEU A 389 -1.82 -12.75 -27.45
CA LEU A 389 -0.70 -12.68 -28.40
C LEU A 389 -0.50 -13.99 -29.16
N GLU A 390 -0.75 -15.13 -28.51
CA GLU A 390 -0.74 -16.43 -29.18
C GLU A 390 -1.77 -16.50 -30.31
N GLY A 391 -2.98 -15.98 -30.10
CA GLY A 391 -4.03 -15.93 -31.12
C GLY A 391 -3.76 -14.95 -32.26
N LEU A 392 -2.81 -14.03 -32.06
CA LEU A 392 -2.38 -13.06 -33.07
C LEU A 392 -1.12 -13.50 -33.85
N ARG A 393 -0.53 -14.67 -33.53
CA ARG A 393 0.59 -15.21 -34.30
C ARG A 393 0.25 -15.30 -35.80
N GLY A 394 1.24 -15.00 -36.62
CA GLY A 394 1.09 -14.85 -38.07
C GLY A 394 0.80 -13.41 -38.51
N LYS A 395 0.36 -12.52 -37.61
CA LYS A 395 0.20 -11.08 -37.90
C LYS A 395 1.37 -10.27 -37.33
N VAL A 396 1.65 -9.14 -37.95
CA VAL A 396 2.46 -8.09 -37.29
C VAL A 396 1.56 -7.35 -36.31
N VAL A 397 1.98 -7.19 -35.06
CA VAL A 397 1.17 -6.59 -34.00
C VAL A 397 1.85 -5.35 -33.43
N LEU A 398 1.12 -4.24 -33.35
CA LEU A 398 1.52 -3.05 -32.61
C LEU A 398 0.75 -3.00 -31.29
N VAL A 399 1.46 -3.05 -30.17
CA VAL A 399 0.90 -2.80 -28.84
C VAL A 399 1.13 -1.34 -28.50
N ASP A 400 0.06 -0.56 -28.43
CA ASP A 400 0.09 0.90 -28.22
C ASP A 400 -0.50 1.23 -26.84
N PHE A 401 0.34 1.72 -25.91
CA PHE A 401 -0.07 2.16 -24.60
C PHE A 401 -0.51 3.62 -24.65
N TRP A 402 -1.75 3.87 -24.25
CA TRP A 402 -2.35 5.20 -24.32
C TRP A 402 -3.30 5.45 -23.16
N THR A 403 -3.67 6.72 -22.98
CA THR A 403 -4.81 7.14 -22.16
C THR A 403 -5.49 8.33 -22.84
N TYR A 404 -6.82 8.42 -22.74
CA TYR A 404 -7.56 9.34 -23.61
C TYR A 404 -7.37 10.83 -23.27
N SER A 405 -7.04 11.17 -22.02
CA SER A 405 -6.83 12.58 -21.63
C SER A 405 -5.39 13.08 -21.84
N CYS A 406 -4.47 12.21 -22.26
CA CYS A 406 -3.08 12.56 -22.51
C CYS A 406 -2.92 13.23 -23.89
N ILE A 407 -2.47 14.50 -23.93
CA ILE A 407 -2.29 15.23 -25.18
C ILE A 407 -1.30 14.55 -26.14
N ASN A 408 -0.21 14.00 -25.61
CA ASN A 408 0.80 13.30 -26.42
C ASN A 408 0.19 12.06 -27.10
N CYS A 409 -0.69 11.32 -26.40
CA CYS A 409 -1.45 10.23 -26.99
C CYS A 409 -2.42 10.74 -28.06
N GLN A 410 -3.14 11.84 -27.81
CA GLN A 410 -4.09 12.39 -28.78
C GLN A 410 -3.41 12.82 -30.09
N ARG A 411 -2.15 13.32 -30.04
CA ARG A 411 -1.36 13.63 -31.25
C ARG A 411 -0.79 12.39 -31.94
N ALA A 412 -0.45 11.34 -31.19
CA ALA A 412 0.09 10.10 -31.75
C ALA A 412 -0.98 9.19 -32.38
N ILE A 413 -2.18 9.11 -31.80
CA ILE A 413 -3.26 8.20 -32.23
C ILE A 413 -3.66 8.36 -33.70
N PRO A 414 -3.73 9.57 -34.30
CA PRO A 414 -3.97 9.73 -35.73
C PRO A 414 -2.99 8.96 -36.63
N HIS A 415 -1.72 8.84 -36.24
CA HIS A 415 -0.73 8.04 -36.97
C HIS A 415 -1.05 6.54 -36.83
N VAL A 416 -1.37 6.09 -35.62
CA VAL A 416 -1.74 4.69 -35.34
C VAL A 416 -3.02 4.28 -36.08
N ASN A 417 -4.05 5.14 -36.08
CA ASN A 417 -5.28 4.95 -36.85
C ASN A 417 -4.96 4.79 -38.35
N ALA A 418 -4.13 5.68 -38.89
CA ALA A 418 -3.74 5.62 -40.30
C ALA A 418 -2.99 4.33 -40.66
N TRP A 419 -2.10 3.84 -39.78
CA TRP A 419 -1.42 2.56 -39.98
C TRP A 419 -2.40 1.39 -39.92
N TYR A 420 -3.30 1.37 -38.94
CA TYR A 420 -4.30 0.32 -38.81
C TYR A 420 -5.18 0.25 -40.05
N ASP A 421 -5.76 1.37 -40.48
CA ASP A 421 -6.62 1.43 -41.65
C ASP A 421 -5.87 1.04 -42.94
N ARG A 422 -4.59 1.38 -43.04
CA ARG A 422 -3.77 1.11 -44.22
C ARG A 422 -3.33 -0.34 -44.33
N TYR A 423 -2.93 -0.94 -43.21
CA TYR A 423 -2.17 -2.20 -43.22
C TYR A 423 -2.96 -3.40 -42.69
N ARG A 424 -4.10 -3.22 -42.02
CA ARG A 424 -4.81 -4.33 -41.35
C ARG A 424 -5.18 -5.51 -42.26
N ASP A 425 -5.48 -5.23 -43.52
CA ASP A 425 -5.89 -6.23 -44.51
C ASP A 425 -4.74 -6.62 -45.48
N VAL A 426 -3.50 -6.18 -45.23
CA VAL A 426 -2.34 -6.39 -46.11
C VAL A 426 -1.58 -7.65 -45.73
N GLY A 427 -1.41 -8.57 -46.69
CA GLY A 427 -0.58 -9.76 -46.54
C GLY A 427 -1.05 -10.68 -45.41
N ALA A 428 -0.16 -10.95 -44.44
CA ALA A 428 -0.45 -11.78 -43.27
C ALA A 428 -1.33 -11.07 -42.22
N GLY A 429 -1.54 -9.75 -42.38
CA GLY A 429 -2.35 -8.90 -41.52
C GLY A 429 -1.50 -8.06 -40.56
N PHE A 430 -1.94 -6.83 -40.32
CA PHE A 430 -1.44 -5.94 -39.27
C PHE A 430 -2.53 -5.77 -38.20
N GLU A 431 -2.20 -5.95 -36.93
CA GLU A 431 -3.13 -5.71 -35.84
C GLU A 431 -2.59 -4.63 -34.91
N VAL A 432 -3.47 -3.77 -34.42
CA VAL A 432 -3.15 -2.84 -33.33
C VAL A 432 -3.93 -3.29 -32.11
N VAL A 433 -3.25 -3.37 -30.96
CA VAL A 433 -3.91 -3.52 -29.66
C VAL A 433 -3.59 -2.29 -28.82
N GLY A 434 -4.59 -1.41 -28.69
CA GLY A 434 -4.49 -0.23 -27.85
C GLY A 434 -4.66 -0.61 -26.38
N VAL A 435 -3.58 -0.67 -25.61
CA VAL A 435 -3.63 -0.92 -24.17
C VAL A 435 -3.92 0.40 -23.45
N HIS A 436 -5.19 0.63 -23.13
CA HIS A 436 -5.61 1.79 -22.36
C HIS A 436 -5.26 1.60 -20.89
N THR A 437 -4.17 2.23 -20.46
CA THR A 437 -3.73 2.21 -19.06
C THR A 437 -4.03 3.58 -18.44
N PRO A 438 -4.93 3.68 -17.45
CA PRO A 438 -5.40 4.96 -16.94
C PRO A 438 -4.30 5.70 -16.18
N GLU A 439 -4.19 7.01 -16.37
CA GLU A 439 -3.37 7.90 -15.56
C GLU A 439 -4.15 8.37 -14.31
N PHE A 440 -5.43 8.67 -14.50
CA PHE A 440 -6.36 9.16 -13.47
C PHE A 440 -7.48 8.16 -13.17
N ALA A 441 -8.11 8.29 -12.02
CA ALA A 441 -9.18 7.39 -11.59
C ALA A 441 -10.41 7.45 -12.53
N PHE A 442 -10.72 8.63 -13.07
CA PHE A 442 -11.85 8.78 -13.99
C PHE A 442 -11.64 8.04 -15.32
N GLU A 443 -10.40 7.73 -15.68
CA GLU A 443 -10.07 6.97 -16.90
C GLU A 443 -10.24 5.46 -16.71
N ARG A 444 -10.52 5.00 -15.49
CA ARG A 444 -10.90 3.61 -15.22
C ARG A 444 -12.35 3.31 -15.60
N GLU A 445 -13.16 4.33 -15.79
CA GLU A 445 -14.57 4.18 -16.13
C GLU A 445 -14.71 3.83 -17.60
N THR A 446 -15.13 2.60 -17.91
CA THR A 446 -15.23 2.10 -19.30
C THR A 446 -16.03 3.02 -20.21
N ARG A 447 -17.10 3.66 -19.71
CA ARG A 447 -17.90 4.62 -20.50
C ARG A 447 -17.09 5.83 -20.98
N ASN A 448 -16.12 6.29 -20.18
CA ASN A 448 -15.26 7.41 -20.53
C ASN A 448 -14.24 6.99 -21.57
N VAL A 449 -13.66 5.79 -21.42
CA VAL A 449 -12.73 5.20 -22.40
C VAL A 449 -13.42 5.01 -23.75
N VAL A 450 -14.67 4.53 -23.77
CA VAL A 450 -15.46 4.39 -25.00
C VAL A 450 -15.68 5.74 -25.68
N ALA A 451 -16.05 6.78 -24.92
CA ALA A 451 -16.24 8.12 -25.48
C ALA A 451 -14.92 8.68 -26.05
N GLY A 452 -13.83 8.62 -25.28
CA GLY A 452 -12.51 9.09 -25.73
C GLY A 452 -12.00 8.32 -26.94
N ALA A 453 -12.18 7.00 -26.99
CA ALA A 453 -11.84 6.19 -28.16
C ALA A 453 -12.63 6.61 -29.41
N GLN A 454 -13.92 6.92 -29.26
CA GLN A 454 -14.75 7.41 -30.36
C GLN A 454 -14.32 8.79 -30.85
N ASP A 455 -14.06 9.72 -29.93
CA ASP A 455 -13.61 11.08 -30.26
C ASP A 455 -12.27 11.08 -31.00
N LEU A 456 -11.40 10.12 -30.66
CA LEU A 456 -10.08 9.94 -31.27
C LEU A 456 -10.11 9.02 -32.52
N GLY A 457 -11.28 8.52 -32.92
CA GLY A 457 -11.42 7.66 -34.10
C GLY A 457 -10.79 6.27 -33.96
N VAL A 458 -10.58 5.79 -32.74
CA VAL A 458 -9.97 4.49 -32.44
C VAL A 458 -10.96 3.38 -32.74
N THR A 459 -10.67 2.62 -33.80
CA THR A 459 -11.50 1.48 -34.27
C THR A 459 -10.83 0.12 -34.04
N TYR A 460 -9.52 0.09 -33.79
CA TYR A 460 -8.79 -1.12 -33.44
C TYR A 460 -9.15 -1.63 -32.04
N PRO A 461 -8.87 -2.92 -31.73
CA PRO A 461 -9.05 -3.50 -30.40
C PRO A 461 -8.42 -2.67 -29.27
N VAL A 462 -9.16 -2.43 -28.20
CA VAL A 462 -8.68 -1.73 -27.00
C VAL A 462 -8.78 -2.64 -25.78
N ALA A 463 -7.65 -2.81 -25.09
CA ALA A 463 -7.55 -3.55 -23.85
C ALA A 463 -7.49 -2.58 -22.67
N GLN A 464 -8.53 -2.58 -21.82
CA GLN A 464 -8.60 -1.69 -20.66
C GLN A 464 -7.82 -2.29 -19.48
N ASP A 465 -6.64 -1.75 -19.17
CA ASP A 465 -5.71 -2.23 -18.13
C ASP A 465 -5.80 -1.40 -16.83
N ASN A 466 -6.94 -1.44 -16.12
CA ASN A 466 -7.15 -0.59 -14.95
C ASN A 466 -6.25 -0.96 -13.75
N ALA A 467 -5.71 -2.17 -13.76
CA ALA A 467 -4.82 -2.70 -12.73
C ALA A 467 -3.33 -2.51 -13.04
N TYR A 468 -2.97 -1.93 -14.19
CA TYR A 468 -1.59 -1.81 -14.68
C TYR A 468 -0.88 -3.16 -14.84
N ALA A 469 -1.62 -4.25 -15.01
CA ALA A 469 -1.05 -5.59 -15.07
C ALA A 469 -0.27 -5.80 -16.37
N THR A 470 -0.82 -5.34 -17.49
CA THR A 470 -0.14 -5.39 -18.79
C THR A 470 0.97 -4.33 -18.86
N TRP A 471 0.71 -3.10 -18.41
CA TRP A 471 1.71 -2.04 -18.27
C TRP A 471 2.98 -2.52 -17.53
N THR A 472 2.78 -3.18 -16.38
CA THR A 472 3.88 -3.72 -15.56
C THR A 472 4.57 -4.90 -16.25
N ALA A 473 3.82 -5.77 -16.93
CA ALA A 473 4.39 -6.92 -17.66
C ALA A 473 5.32 -6.44 -18.79
N TYR A 474 4.93 -5.39 -19.50
CA TYR A 474 5.71 -4.77 -20.59
C TYR A 474 6.85 -3.86 -20.11
N ARG A 475 7.01 -3.70 -18.80
CA ARG A 475 7.98 -2.80 -18.19
C ARG A 475 7.83 -1.34 -18.64
N ASN A 476 6.61 -0.92 -19.01
CA ASN A 476 6.36 0.41 -19.55
C ASN A 476 6.45 1.50 -18.47
N ARG A 477 6.73 2.73 -18.89
CA ARG A 477 6.92 3.90 -18.03
C ARG A 477 6.30 5.19 -18.59
N TYR A 478 5.85 5.19 -19.83
CA TYR A 478 5.47 6.43 -20.54
C TYR A 478 4.15 6.29 -21.29
N TRP A 479 3.50 7.43 -21.49
CA TRP A 479 2.40 7.63 -22.41
C TRP A 479 2.81 8.66 -23.48
N PRO A 480 2.65 8.38 -24.78
CA PRO A 480 2.40 7.05 -25.36
C PRO A 480 3.64 6.14 -25.26
N ALA A 481 3.43 4.84 -25.47
CA ALA A 481 4.51 3.88 -25.68
C ALA A 481 4.08 2.77 -26.64
N GLN A 482 4.98 2.33 -27.51
CA GLN A 482 4.69 1.36 -28.56
C GLN A 482 5.68 0.20 -28.55
N TYR A 483 5.15 -1.00 -28.74
CA TYR A 483 5.93 -2.23 -28.88
C TYR A 483 5.48 -2.92 -30.16
N LEU A 484 6.40 -3.02 -31.12
CA LEU A 484 6.16 -3.68 -32.39
C LEU A 484 6.59 -5.13 -32.32
N VAL A 485 5.69 -6.03 -32.66
CA VAL A 485 5.83 -7.48 -32.55
C VAL A 485 5.71 -8.09 -33.94
N ASP A 486 6.63 -8.98 -34.30
CA ASP A 486 6.58 -9.70 -35.57
C ASP A 486 5.58 -10.87 -35.57
N ALA A 487 5.44 -11.51 -36.73
CA ALA A 487 4.53 -12.63 -36.92
C ALA A 487 4.83 -13.86 -36.03
N ASP A 488 6.06 -13.99 -35.53
CA ASP A 488 6.47 -15.06 -34.62
C ASP A 488 6.20 -14.71 -33.15
N GLY A 489 5.69 -13.51 -32.86
CA GLY A 489 5.40 -13.03 -31.51
C GLY A 489 6.62 -12.46 -30.78
N THR A 490 7.67 -12.08 -31.51
CA THR A 490 8.90 -11.49 -30.95
C THR A 490 8.82 -9.96 -31.01
N VAL A 491 9.19 -9.27 -29.95
CA VAL A 491 9.30 -7.80 -29.93
C VAL A 491 10.52 -7.40 -30.74
N ARG A 492 10.31 -6.56 -31.75
CA ARG A 492 11.35 -6.13 -32.70
C ARG A 492 11.66 -4.64 -32.65
N HIS A 493 10.82 -3.86 -31.99
CA HIS A 493 11.02 -2.43 -31.78
C HIS A 493 10.23 -1.94 -30.57
N ILE A 494 10.83 -1.05 -29.77
CA ILE A 494 10.19 -0.38 -28.63
C ILE A 494 10.37 1.13 -28.79
N ARG A 495 9.29 1.88 -28.62
CA ARG A 495 9.27 3.34 -28.70
C ARG A 495 8.58 3.91 -27.47
N PHE A 496 9.29 4.71 -26.69
CA PHE A 496 8.74 5.47 -25.58
C PHE A 496 8.60 6.94 -25.95
N GLY A 497 7.43 7.50 -25.62
CA GLY A 497 7.11 8.90 -25.91
C GLY A 497 6.60 9.12 -27.33
N GLU A 498 6.26 10.37 -27.59
CA GLU A 498 5.69 10.85 -28.86
C GLU A 498 6.74 10.92 -29.99
N GLY A 499 6.29 10.82 -31.24
CA GLY A 499 7.10 11.04 -32.43
C GLY A 499 7.72 9.79 -33.06
N GLY A 500 8.54 9.99 -34.11
CA GLY A 500 9.25 8.92 -34.83
C GLY A 500 8.34 7.97 -35.59
N TYR A 501 7.24 8.53 -36.08
CA TYR A 501 6.23 7.82 -36.84
C TYR A 501 6.80 7.25 -38.15
N GLU A 502 7.66 8.00 -38.84
CA GLU A 502 8.27 7.53 -40.10
C GLU A 502 9.14 6.28 -39.90
N ASP A 503 9.96 6.27 -38.84
CA ASP A 503 10.80 5.12 -38.50
C ASP A 503 9.95 3.92 -38.12
N THR A 504 8.96 4.13 -37.24
CA THR A 504 8.08 3.04 -36.78
C THR A 504 7.27 2.46 -37.94
N GLU A 505 6.73 3.30 -38.82
CA GLU A 505 5.99 2.85 -40.01
C GLU A 505 6.89 2.07 -40.97
N ARG A 506 8.13 2.51 -41.18
CA ARG A 506 9.09 1.78 -42.01
C ARG A 506 9.33 0.38 -41.46
N LEU A 507 9.48 0.23 -40.14
CA LEU A 507 9.66 -1.07 -39.48
C LEU A 507 8.40 -1.94 -39.54
N VAL A 508 7.21 -1.36 -39.43
CA VAL A 508 5.94 -2.07 -39.67
C VAL A 508 5.93 -2.67 -41.07
N ARG A 509 6.32 -1.88 -42.08
CA ARG A 509 6.37 -2.32 -43.48
C ARG A 509 7.40 -3.42 -43.70
N GLU A 510 8.58 -3.29 -43.11
CA GLU A 510 9.63 -4.32 -43.16
C GLU A 510 9.13 -5.65 -42.57
N LEU A 511 8.47 -5.61 -41.39
CA LEU A 511 7.91 -6.82 -40.79
C LEU A 511 6.75 -7.43 -41.59
N LEU A 512 5.96 -6.61 -42.30
CA LEU A 512 4.91 -7.13 -43.19
C LEU A 512 5.50 -7.86 -44.40
N GLU A 513 6.62 -7.35 -44.94
CA GLU A 513 7.37 -8.01 -46.01
C GLU A 513 8.06 -9.29 -45.52
N ASP A 514 8.62 -9.29 -44.31
CA ASP A 514 9.21 -10.47 -43.68
C ASP A 514 8.17 -11.56 -43.43
N ALA A 515 6.98 -11.19 -42.95
CA ALA A 515 5.87 -12.11 -42.68
C ALA A 515 5.27 -12.70 -43.97
N ASN A 516 5.29 -11.95 -45.08
CA ASN A 516 4.80 -12.41 -46.37
C ASN A 516 5.68 -11.90 -47.53
N PRO A 517 6.76 -12.63 -47.87
CA PRO A 517 7.70 -12.20 -48.89
C PRO A 517 7.04 -11.93 -50.26
N GLY A 518 7.20 -10.72 -50.76
CA GLY A 518 6.62 -10.28 -52.04
C GLY A 518 5.21 -9.69 -51.94
N VAL A 519 4.72 -9.40 -50.72
CA VAL A 519 3.48 -8.63 -50.53
C VAL A 519 3.60 -7.24 -51.19
N GLU A 520 2.57 -6.84 -51.93
CA GLU A 520 2.49 -5.48 -52.45
C GLU A 520 2.00 -4.54 -51.35
N LEU A 521 2.90 -3.71 -50.82
CA LEU A 521 2.54 -2.70 -49.84
C LEU A 521 2.02 -1.42 -50.52
N PRO A 522 0.94 -0.80 -50.01
CA PRO A 522 0.53 0.53 -50.44
C PRO A 522 1.63 1.56 -50.11
N ALA A 523 1.50 2.79 -50.62
CA ALA A 523 2.39 3.88 -50.21
C ALA A 523 2.31 4.13 -48.68
N PRO A 524 3.35 4.70 -48.05
CA PRO A 524 3.30 5.10 -46.66
C PRO A 524 2.14 6.06 -46.35
N THR A 525 1.76 6.16 -45.09
CA THR A 525 0.78 7.14 -44.64
C THR A 525 1.34 8.55 -44.74
N ALA A 526 0.45 9.54 -44.90
CA ALA A 526 0.82 10.94 -45.11
C ALA A 526 0.28 11.83 -43.97
N VAL A 527 0.21 11.28 -42.76
CA VAL A 527 -0.20 12.04 -41.57
C VAL A 527 0.93 13.01 -41.21
N GLY A 528 0.60 14.30 -41.08
CA GLY A 528 1.59 15.32 -40.72
C GLY A 528 2.07 15.12 -39.28
N ASP A 529 3.38 15.09 -39.09
CA ASP A 529 3.97 15.03 -37.75
C ASP A 529 3.80 16.38 -37.05
N THR A 530 3.02 16.38 -35.97
CA THR A 530 2.74 17.55 -35.13
C THR A 530 3.46 17.48 -33.78
N THR A 531 4.46 16.59 -33.65
CA THR A 531 5.24 16.44 -32.42
C THR A 531 5.95 17.76 -32.10
N PRO A 532 5.77 18.32 -30.88
CA PRO A 532 6.46 19.53 -30.46
C PRO A 532 7.98 19.34 -30.54
N GLN A 533 8.68 20.28 -31.18
CA GLN A 533 10.15 20.22 -31.33
C GLN A 533 10.88 21.08 -30.29
N ASP A 534 10.19 22.06 -29.73
CA ASP A 534 10.72 22.98 -28.74
C ASP A 534 10.60 22.43 -27.32
N GLU A 535 11.49 22.88 -26.43
CA GLU A 535 11.39 22.53 -25.01
C GLU A 535 10.12 23.14 -24.41
N THR A 536 9.27 22.28 -23.86
CA THR A 536 8.03 22.68 -23.19
C THR A 536 8.18 22.60 -21.68
N THR A 537 7.33 23.34 -20.96
CA THR A 537 7.13 23.13 -19.53
C THR A 537 6.82 21.64 -19.27
N PRO A 538 7.44 21.00 -18.27
CA PRO A 538 7.06 19.64 -17.88
C PRO A 538 5.60 19.58 -17.45
N GLU A 539 4.97 18.40 -17.61
CA GLU A 539 3.59 18.20 -17.18
C GLU A 539 3.38 18.66 -15.72
N THR A 540 2.38 19.53 -15.54
CA THR A 540 2.12 20.21 -14.27
C THR A 540 0.95 19.56 -13.55
N TYR A 541 1.27 18.64 -12.63
CA TYR A 541 0.27 17.94 -11.84
C TYR A 541 -0.23 18.74 -10.64
N PHE A 542 -1.56 18.75 -10.45
CA PHE A 542 -2.23 19.32 -9.28
C PHE A 542 -2.51 18.28 -8.18
N SER A 543 -2.12 17.02 -8.38
CA SER A 543 -2.23 16.00 -7.34
C SER A 543 -1.11 16.11 -6.31
N ILE A 544 -1.42 15.88 -5.02
CA ILE A 544 -0.39 15.89 -3.97
C ILE A 544 0.70 14.82 -4.16
N LYS A 545 0.41 13.77 -4.94
CA LYS A 545 1.32 12.65 -5.17
C LYS A 545 2.39 12.96 -6.23
N ARG A 546 2.06 13.79 -7.22
CA ARG A 546 2.90 14.02 -8.40
C ARG A 546 3.30 15.48 -8.59
N VAL A 547 2.85 16.38 -7.73
CA VAL A 547 3.23 17.79 -7.77
C VAL A 547 4.77 17.94 -7.68
N VAL A 548 5.36 18.66 -8.63
CA VAL A 548 6.81 18.89 -8.69
C VAL A 548 7.19 20.37 -8.79
N ASN A 549 6.27 21.21 -9.28
CA ASN A 549 6.54 22.59 -9.66
C ASN A 549 5.54 23.60 -9.05
N TYR A 550 5.04 23.31 -7.85
CA TYR A 550 4.27 24.29 -7.08
C TYR A 550 5.20 25.34 -6.43
N ALA A 551 4.83 26.62 -6.55
CA ALA A 551 5.61 27.76 -6.07
C ALA A 551 4.81 28.76 -5.21
N GLY A 552 3.60 28.42 -4.77
CA GLY A 552 2.74 29.30 -3.96
C GLY A 552 2.82 29.09 -2.45
N GLU A 553 1.95 29.79 -1.71
CA GLU A 553 1.70 29.61 -0.27
C GLU A 553 0.21 29.30 0.01
N PRO A 554 -0.12 28.51 1.04
CA PRO A 554 0.76 27.78 1.97
C PRO A 554 1.42 26.57 1.28
N ARG A 555 2.15 25.75 2.07
CA ARG A 555 2.75 24.50 1.58
C ARG A 555 1.65 23.60 0.98
N TYR A 556 1.90 23.07 -0.21
CA TYR A 556 1.00 22.11 -0.86
C TYR A 556 0.81 20.86 0.01
N ALA A 557 -0.44 20.59 0.39
CA ALA A 557 -0.85 19.48 1.25
C ALA A 557 -2.25 19.01 0.87
N ALA A 558 -2.63 17.80 1.26
CA ALA A 558 -3.96 17.29 1.00
C ALA A 558 -5.01 17.91 1.94
N GLY A 559 -6.24 18.05 1.44
CA GLY A 559 -7.39 18.63 2.13
C GLY A 559 -7.64 20.10 1.75
N GLN A 560 -8.76 20.61 2.26
CA GLN A 560 -9.19 21.98 2.00
C GLN A 560 -8.27 23.02 2.66
N GLN A 561 -7.74 23.94 1.85
CA GLN A 561 -6.84 25.01 2.27
C GLN A 561 -7.10 26.30 1.49
N ASP A 562 -6.81 27.43 2.12
CA ASP A 562 -6.81 28.74 1.48
C ASP A 562 -5.41 29.04 0.95
N PHE A 563 -5.32 29.25 -0.36
CA PHE A 563 -4.09 29.52 -1.09
C PHE A 563 -4.00 30.99 -1.50
N THR A 564 -2.77 31.48 -1.61
CA THR A 564 -2.46 32.81 -2.14
C THR A 564 -1.53 32.67 -3.33
N LEU A 565 -1.87 33.36 -4.42
CA LEU A 565 -1.05 33.37 -5.63
C LEU A 565 0.34 33.90 -5.31
N ALA A 566 1.35 33.33 -5.96
CA ALA A 566 2.73 33.80 -5.80
C ALA A 566 2.86 35.24 -6.33
N ASP A 567 3.51 36.10 -5.54
CA ASP A 567 3.84 37.48 -5.94
C ASP A 567 4.82 37.49 -7.12
N ASP A 568 5.77 36.56 -7.12
CA ASP A 568 6.72 36.31 -8.21
C ASP A 568 6.56 34.86 -8.70
N GLN A 569 5.87 34.70 -9.83
CA GLN A 569 5.64 33.38 -10.43
C GLN A 569 6.84 32.99 -11.29
N ARG A 570 7.71 32.11 -10.75
CA ARG A 570 8.85 31.57 -11.50
C ARG A 570 8.40 30.79 -12.74
N GLN A 571 9.21 30.83 -13.79
CA GLN A 571 8.99 30.04 -15.01
C GLN A 571 8.79 28.54 -14.70
N ASP A 572 7.92 27.88 -15.47
CA ASP A 572 7.59 26.45 -15.36
C ASP A 572 7.02 26.04 -14.01
N THR A 573 6.37 26.97 -13.30
CA THR A 573 5.73 26.70 -11.99
C THR A 573 4.32 27.24 -11.93
N PHE A 574 3.53 26.71 -11.00
CA PHE A 574 2.18 27.18 -10.72
C PHE A 574 1.98 27.62 -9.26
N SER A 575 0.97 28.43 -9.02
CA SER A 575 0.44 28.76 -7.71
C SER A 575 -1.10 28.76 -7.72
N LEU A 576 -1.70 28.63 -6.55
CA LEU A 576 -3.14 28.64 -6.36
C LEU A 576 -3.56 29.88 -5.58
N GLY A 577 -4.75 30.41 -5.84
CA GLY A 577 -5.39 31.48 -5.08
C GLY A 577 -6.81 31.07 -4.71
N GLY A 578 -7.33 31.53 -3.57
CA GLY A 578 -8.65 31.15 -3.07
C GLY A 578 -8.64 29.79 -2.35
N THR A 579 -9.82 29.23 -2.07
CA THR A 579 -9.97 27.98 -1.33
C THR A 579 -10.01 26.78 -2.27
N TRP A 580 -9.15 25.80 -2.02
CA TRP A 580 -9.05 24.56 -2.81
C TRP A 580 -9.05 23.33 -1.91
N ASP A 581 -9.70 22.25 -2.34
CA ASP A 581 -9.55 20.92 -1.78
C ASP A 581 -8.60 20.09 -2.65
N VAL A 582 -7.41 19.80 -2.12
CA VAL A 582 -6.34 19.10 -2.82
C VAL A 582 -6.33 17.62 -2.42
N ASP A 583 -6.28 16.72 -3.38
CA ASP A 583 -6.25 15.28 -3.13
C ASP A 583 -5.16 14.56 -3.96
N PHE A 584 -5.26 13.23 -4.04
CA PHE A 584 -4.33 12.39 -4.78
C PHE A 584 -4.60 12.33 -6.28
N GLN A 585 -5.61 13.05 -6.78
CA GLN A 585 -6.01 13.15 -8.19
C GLN A 585 -5.78 14.56 -8.75
N GLY A 586 -6.07 15.60 -7.97
CA GLY A 586 -5.95 16.99 -8.42
C GLY A 586 -6.30 18.01 -7.34
N ALA A 587 -6.67 19.21 -7.77
CA ALA A 587 -7.15 20.29 -6.91
C ALA A 587 -8.56 20.71 -7.33
N THR A 588 -9.52 20.67 -6.40
CA THR A 588 -10.92 21.05 -6.63
C THR A 588 -11.20 22.43 -6.06
N ALA A 589 -11.75 23.33 -6.88
CA ALA A 589 -12.13 24.66 -6.44
C ALA A 589 -13.28 24.60 -5.44
N VAL A 590 -13.17 25.32 -4.32
CA VAL A 590 -14.19 25.39 -3.27
C VAL A 590 -14.82 26.78 -3.18
N SER A 591 -14.06 27.83 -3.46
CA SER A 591 -14.54 29.22 -3.41
C SER A 591 -14.68 29.85 -4.80
N ASP A 592 -15.52 30.89 -4.91
CA ASP A 592 -15.77 31.61 -6.18
C ASP A 592 -14.55 32.42 -6.68
N ASP A 593 -13.58 32.66 -5.80
CA ASP A 593 -12.31 33.35 -6.12
C ASP A 593 -11.15 32.36 -6.35
N ALA A 594 -11.44 31.07 -6.49
CA ALA A 594 -10.46 30.04 -6.77
C ALA A 594 -9.76 30.28 -8.13
N ARG A 595 -8.43 30.39 -8.09
CA ARG A 595 -7.58 30.69 -9.25
C ARG A 595 -6.37 29.78 -9.34
N VAL A 596 -6.02 29.42 -10.57
CA VAL A 596 -4.71 28.85 -10.91
C VAL A 596 -3.90 29.92 -11.63
N ARG A 597 -2.64 30.10 -11.26
CA ARG A 597 -1.66 30.88 -12.04
C ARG A 597 -0.50 29.97 -12.42
N LEU A 598 -0.21 29.89 -13.71
CA LEU A 598 0.83 29.04 -14.28
C LEU A 598 1.72 29.88 -15.20
N ALA A 599 3.01 29.95 -14.89
CA ALA A 599 4.00 30.45 -15.85
C ALA A 599 4.47 29.27 -16.70
N TYR A 600 4.34 29.39 -18.01
CA TYR A 600 4.56 28.29 -18.96
C TYR A 600 5.50 28.68 -20.08
N ARG A 601 6.07 27.67 -20.74
CA ARG A 601 6.83 27.73 -21.99
C ARG A 601 6.26 26.66 -22.90
N SER A 602 5.57 27.06 -23.96
CA SER A 602 5.02 26.15 -24.99
C SER A 602 4.43 26.94 -26.15
N THR A 603 4.02 26.26 -27.21
CA THR A 603 3.16 26.84 -28.25
C THR A 603 1.70 26.78 -27.81
N ASP A 604 1.29 25.60 -27.35
CA ASP A 604 -0.07 25.29 -26.92
C ASP A 604 -0.10 24.95 -25.43
N VAL A 605 -1.21 25.28 -24.77
CA VAL A 605 -1.46 24.92 -23.37
C VAL A 605 -2.80 24.23 -23.28
N PHE A 606 -2.83 23.08 -22.62
CA PHE A 606 -4.01 22.31 -22.36
C PHE A 606 -4.14 22.05 -20.86
N THR A 607 -5.35 21.80 -20.41
CA THR A 607 -5.60 21.38 -19.03
C THR A 607 -6.66 20.31 -18.97
N VAL A 608 -6.45 19.31 -18.11
CA VAL A 608 -7.45 18.28 -17.84
C VAL A 608 -8.34 18.76 -16.71
N LEU A 609 -9.63 18.91 -17.01
CA LEU A 609 -10.65 19.42 -16.09
C LEU A 609 -11.78 18.41 -15.94
N GLY A 610 -12.41 18.42 -14.77
CA GLY A 610 -13.63 17.67 -14.50
C GLY A 610 -14.59 18.45 -13.62
N GLY A 611 -15.85 18.02 -13.58
CA GLY A 611 -16.92 18.73 -12.87
C GLY A 611 -17.87 19.46 -13.82
N GLU A 612 -18.59 20.44 -13.31
CA GLU A 612 -19.54 21.24 -14.08
C GLU A 612 -19.33 22.73 -13.79
N GLY A 613 -19.13 23.55 -14.83
CA GLY A 613 -18.98 24.99 -14.69
C GLY A 613 -18.19 25.62 -15.84
N THR A 614 -18.17 26.94 -15.91
CA THR A 614 -17.41 27.68 -16.93
C THR A 614 -16.12 28.21 -16.31
N VAL A 615 -14.97 27.71 -16.78
CA VAL A 615 -13.64 28.19 -16.40
C VAL A 615 -13.27 29.36 -17.31
N THR A 616 -12.84 30.48 -16.74
CA THR A 616 -12.32 31.60 -17.53
C THR A 616 -10.79 31.53 -17.57
N ALA A 617 -10.25 31.25 -18.76
CA ALA A 617 -8.82 31.23 -19.01
C ALA A 617 -8.34 32.59 -19.53
N ARG A 618 -7.38 33.20 -18.83
CA ARG A 618 -6.71 34.44 -19.22
C ARG A 618 -5.24 34.13 -19.52
N VAL A 619 -4.84 34.29 -20.78
CA VAL A 619 -3.48 34.00 -21.23
C VAL A 619 -2.78 35.30 -21.55
N THR A 620 -1.67 35.58 -20.87
CA THR A 620 -0.85 36.77 -21.08
C THR A 620 0.49 36.38 -21.71
N LYS A 621 0.73 36.83 -22.95
CA LYS A 621 1.99 36.65 -23.68
C LYS A 621 2.34 37.94 -24.43
N ASP A 622 3.63 38.28 -24.50
CA ASP A 622 4.12 39.51 -25.15
C ASP A 622 3.41 40.81 -24.71
N GLY A 623 3.01 40.88 -23.43
CA GLY A 623 2.26 42.02 -22.87
C GLY A 623 0.81 42.14 -23.36
N ARG A 624 0.27 41.14 -24.06
CA ARG A 624 -1.14 41.06 -24.47
C ARG A 624 -1.84 39.95 -23.71
N THR A 625 -3.02 40.23 -23.20
CA THR A 625 -3.88 39.24 -22.53
C THR A 625 -5.05 38.89 -23.43
N THR A 626 -5.23 37.59 -23.70
CA THR A 626 -6.44 37.03 -24.30
C THR A 626 -7.28 36.34 -23.24
N THR A 627 -8.59 36.24 -23.47
CA THR A 627 -9.52 35.58 -22.55
C THR A 627 -10.39 34.61 -23.32
N ARG A 628 -10.56 33.41 -22.79
CA ARG A 628 -11.39 32.34 -23.34
C ARG A 628 -12.23 31.74 -22.22
N GLU A 629 -13.49 31.45 -22.51
CA GLU A 629 -14.35 30.67 -21.62
C GLU A 629 -14.30 29.20 -22.04
N ILE A 630 -14.19 28.31 -21.05
CA ILE A 630 -14.11 26.86 -21.21
C ILE A 630 -15.29 26.26 -20.44
N ASP A 631 -16.27 25.73 -21.16
CA ASP A 631 -17.41 25.05 -20.56
C ASP A 631 -17.02 23.62 -20.17
N VAL A 632 -16.80 23.41 -18.87
CA VAL A 632 -16.48 22.10 -18.29
C VAL A 632 -17.79 21.38 -18.00
N SER A 633 -17.96 20.22 -18.62
CA SER A 633 -19.11 19.34 -18.43
C SER A 633 -18.81 17.93 -18.90
N GLY A 634 -19.61 16.96 -18.46
CA GLY A 634 -19.47 15.58 -18.89
C GLY A 634 -18.32 14.85 -18.19
N SER A 635 -17.69 13.92 -18.91
CA SER A 635 -16.56 13.14 -18.37
C SER A 635 -15.30 13.99 -18.35
N PRO A 636 -14.47 13.93 -17.29
CA PRO A 636 -13.22 14.68 -17.25
C PRO A 636 -12.35 14.38 -18.47
N THR A 637 -11.84 15.44 -19.10
CA THR A 637 -11.09 15.37 -20.35
C THR A 637 -10.16 16.57 -20.51
N LEU A 638 -9.37 16.55 -21.58
CA LEU A 638 -8.45 17.60 -21.97
C LEU A 638 -9.17 18.78 -22.63
N TYR A 639 -8.87 20.01 -22.19
CA TYR A 639 -9.39 21.24 -22.76
C TYR A 639 -8.26 22.15 -23.25
N PRO A 640 -8.35 22.72 -24.48
CA PRO A 640 -7.39 23.71 -24.95
C PRO A 640 -7.58 25.05 -24.23
N VAL A 641 -6.48 25.57 -23.66
CA VAL A 641 -6.39 26.88 -22.98
C VAL A 641 -5.79 27.92 -23.92
N LEU A 642 -4.70 27.53 -24.60
CA LEU A 642 -4.02 28.33 -25.62
C LEU A 642 -3.74 27.43 -26.81
N GLU A 643 -4.06 27.94 -28.00
CA GLU A 643 -3.62 27.39 -29.28
C GLU A 643 -2.80 28.49 -29.96
N GLY A 644 -1.50 28.30 -30.08
CA GLY A 644 -0.53 29.32 -30.47
C GLY A 644 0.02 29.17 -31.89
N ASP A 645 0.52 30.26 -32.46
CA ASP A 645 1.19 30.24 -33.77
C ASP A 645 2.70 29.91 -33.68
N GLY A 646 3.24 29.76 -32.48
CA GLY A 646 4.64 29.39 -32.23
C GLY A 646 5.04 29.44 -30.74
N PRO A 647 6.24 28.94 -30.40
CA PRO A 647 6.71 28.80 -29.03
C PRO A 647 6.79 30.14 -28.32
N THR A 648 6.29 30.19 -27.09
CA THR A 648 6.28 31.42 -26.28
C THR A 648 6.42 31.11 -24.80
N GLU A 649 6.80 32.13 -24.04
CA GLU A 649 6.70 32.13 -22.58
C GLU A 649 5.58 33.07 -22.16
N GLY A 650 4.80 32.67 -21.17
CA GLY A 650 3.65 33.46 -20.76
C GLY A 650 3.07 33.06 -19.42
N LEU A 651 1.97 33.71 -19.08
CA LEU A 651 1.20 33.45 -17.88
C LEU A 651 -0.21 33.02 -18.25
N VAL A 652 -0.62 31.84 -17.77
CA VAL A 652 -2.01 31.40 -17.76
C VAL A 652 -2.58 31.69 -16.38
N GLU A 653 -3.72 32.37 -16.33
CA GLU A 653 -4.57 32.47 -15.15
C GLU A 653 -5.92 31.82 -15.44
N LEU A 654 -6.32 30.83 -14.63
CA LEU A 654 -7.64 30.21 -14.73
C LEU A 654 -8.47 30.67 -13.54
N ASP A 655 -9.61 31.32 -13.79
CA ASP A 655 -10.67 31.49 -12.79
C ASP A 655 -11.56 30.24 -12.83
N VAL A 656 -11.55 29.46 -11.74
CA VAL A 656 -12.15 28.12 -11.69
C VAL A 656 -13.35 28.13 -10.75
N PRO A 657 -14.57 27.85 -11.23
CA PRO A 657 -15.76 27.91 -10.39
C PRO A 657 -15.79 26.74 -9.37
N PRO A 658 -16.48 26.90 -8.23
CA PRO A 658 -16.59 25.84 -7.22
C PRO A 658 -17.12 24.53 -7.81
N GLY A 659 -16.48 23.42 -7.44
CA GLY A 659 -16.84 22.08 -7.90
C GLY A 659 -16.11 21.61 -9.15
N VAL A 660 -15.40 22.50 -9.86
CA VAL A 660 -14.49 22.09 -10.95
C VAL A 660 -13.15 21.64 -10.36
N GLN A 661 -12.68 20.48 -10.82
CA GLN A 661 -11.39 19.89 -10.46
C GLN A 661 -10.39 20.04 -11.60
N VAL A 662 -9.19 20.52 -11.26
CA VAL A 662 -8.04 20.63 -12.16
C VAL A 662 -7.10 19.46 -11.85
N PHE A 663 -6.77 18.65 -12.86
CA PHE A 663 -5.94 17.46 -12.69
C PHE A 663 -4.48 17.73 -13.08
N THR A 664 -4.28 18.25 -14.28
CA THR A 664 -2.96 18.52 -14.86
C THR A 664 -3.04 19.66 -15.88
N ALA A 665 -1.90 20.30 -16.15
CA ALA A 665 -1.69 21.13 -17.33
C ALA A 665 -0.56 20.51 -18.19
N THR A 666 -0.85 20.37 -19.48
CA THR A 666 0.01 19.72 -20.48
C THR A 666 0.22 20.66 -21.66
N PHE A 667 1.24 20.38 -22.47
CA PHE A 667 1.79 21.36 -23.41
C PHE A 667 1.98 20.76 -24.82
N GLY A 668 2.04 21.64 -25.80
CA GLY A 668 2.24 21.32 -27.22
C GLY A 668 3.07 22.38 -27.93
#